data_AF-R0IX23-F1
#
_entry.id   AF-R0IX23-F1
#
_cell.length_a   1.000
_cell.length_b   1.000
_cell.length_c   1.000
_cell.angle_alpha   90.00
_cell.angle_beta   90.00
_cell.angle_gamma   90.00
#
_symmetry.space_group_name_H-M   'P 1'
#
loop_
_entity.id
_entity.type
_entity.pdbx_description
1 polymer ?
#
loop_
_entity_poly.entity_id
_entity_poly.type
_entity_poly.pdbx_seq_one_letter_code
_entity_poly.pdbx_strand_id
1 'polypeptide(L)'
;MDEGPPPPEDVVAPHTAAPLKRPRADSDGSAASLESIRSVRTLAPGDLEYYHENGRTYCNETYYLPCVYKPNNDFVEQDRLSLQHEIFVRALKGKLTTTRLLPSTRRILDLGTGPGHWAVAMAQQYPRAELVGIDMTEWDIETTEATLGESGVTWELDDMDVWGRDIDVDDLITKLANIDLAANMIHRDPIESPKKAHPEARPSNNAASPSNLSDDSLTIDLTTPTPQPEPGWHFSDTFELIHLRNMKGTFTHWEGVYAEIYKSLSPGGWIEVADWDLGQVPMGPGEASPENIAMPTLRRLYVAFMEASFRSGRPLGLFYMHHSYLEEAGFEDIQTTHVNVPVGQWAEDEDQKSLGKMMFVLGMEMFEPVCLRLLTQWGSKSRVWTADEVKADVQLAQREIKEYVQRSERGEVEGWCASFKWVTARKSWHAQIQFLAQPFHRMFFLDNLAIGYPHAEIERVSVFWLFIYAGLVPLAMLITWALVVRPGTHKAHVTILGFMISMILTSFITDVIKNAVGRPRPDLIARCKPAPGTPAHQLVTFEVCTETNHHVLHDGWRSFPSGHSSFAFSGLGYLALFIAGQCHVYRPRADLARVLVALAPLLGAALIAISRCEDYRHDVYDVTVGSVLGMAVAHYTYRRYYPALRHRHCATPFPNPADDKNWGKMKADEEAARGTQEFELSEFDEDEVESEVKPLNGGRR
;
A
#
# COMPACT_ATOMS: atom_id res chain seq x y z
N MET A 1 11.81 72.13 16.32
CA MET A 1 11.00 71.34 15.40
C MET A 1 11.69 69.98 15.32
N ASP A 2 11.75 69.27 16.45
CA ASP A 2 10.72 68.32 16.92
C ASP A 2 10.46 67.21 15.90
N GLU A 3 11.31 66.19 15.92
CA GLU A 3 10.93 64.84 15.51
C GLU A 3 10.83 64.01 16.79
N GLY A 4 9.61 63.53 17.06
CA GLY A 4 9.26 62.81 18.28
C GLY A 4 9.78 61.36 18.31
N PRO A 5 9.65 60.69 19.47
CA PRO A 5 10.14 59.33 19.67
C PRO A 5 9.31 58.30 18.87
N PRO A 6 9.92 57.17 18.45
CA PRO A 6 9.22 56.10 17.76
C PRO A 6 8.15 55.44 18.68
N PRO A 7 7.01 54.98 18.11
CA PRO A 7 5.94 54.36 18.86
C PRO A 7 6.30 52.93 19.34
N PRO A 8 5.60 52.42 20.37
CA PRO A 8 5.95 51.18 21.07
C PRO A 8 5.58 49.90 20.30
N GLU A 9 6.26 48.82 20.67
CA GLU A 9 6.07 47.43 20.22
C GLU A 9 4.60 47.00 20.25
N ASP A 10 4.03 46.69 19.09
CA ASP A 10 2.76 45.97 18.99
C ASP A 10 3.01 44.47 18.78
N VAL A 11 2.77 43.74 19.87
CA VAL A 11 2.03 42.48 19.97
C VAL A 11 2.11 41.53 18.78
N VAL A 12 2.81 40.41 19.01
CA VAL A 12 2.77 39.13 18.29
C VAL A 12 1.41 38.91 17.63
N ALA A 13 1.38 38.99 16.30
CA ALA A 13 0.23 38.59 15.52
C ALA A 13 -0.03 37.08 15.74
N PRO A 14 -1.28 36.65 15.98
CA PRO A 14 -1.59 35.23 16.10
C PRO A 14 -1.26 34.56 14.77
N HIS A 15 -0.50 33.47 14.84
CA HIS A 15 -0.21 32.60 13.69
C HIS A 15 -1.51 32.12 13.07
N THR A 16 -1.93 32.80 12.00
CA THR A 16 -2.97 32.34 11.08
C THR A 16 -2.54 30.99 10.53
N ALA A 17 -3.48 30.03 10.54
CA ALA A 17 -3.30 28.70 9.96
C ALA A 17 -2.55 28.78 8.63
N ALA A 18 -1.48 27.99 8.51
CA ALA A 18 -0.70 27.91 7.28
C ALA A 18 -1.63 27.51 6.12
N PRO A 19 -1.56 28.20 4.97
CA PRO A 19 -2.30 27.78 3.78
C PRO A 19 -1.88 26.36 3.36
N LEU A 20 -2.79 25.61 2.76
CA LEU A 20 -2.49 24.35 2.05
C LEU A 20 -1.22 24.53 1.20
N LYS A 21 -0.23 23.64 1.37
CA LYS A 21 1.02 23.66 0.58
C LYS A 21 0.69 23.50 -0.91
N ARG A 22 0.67 24.66 -1.59
CA ARG A 22 0.57 24.94 -3.03
C ARG A 22 -0.74 24.50 -3.74
N PRO A 23 -1.47 25.42 -4.38
CA PRO A 23 -2.49 25.06 -5.37
C PRO A 23 -1.81 24.43 -6.60
N ARG A 24 -2.13 23.17 -6.89
CA ARG A 24 -1.65 22.45 -8.08
C ARG A 24 -2.44 22.93 -9.29
N ALA A 25 -1.77 23.59 -10.25
CA ALA A 25 -2.44 24.14 -11.42
C ALA A 25 -3.01 23.04 -12.33
N ASP A 26 -4.26 23.20 -12.77
CA ASP A 26 -4.74 22.57 -13.98
C ASP A 26 -4.11 23.28 -15.18
N SER A 27 -3.73 22.51 -16.19
CA SER A 27 -3.00 22.98 -17.37
C SER A 27 -3.89 23.86 -18.28
N ASP A 28 -4.16 25.09 -17.87
CA ASP A 28 -4.71 26.10 -18.76
C ASP A 28 -3.56 26.94 -19.35
N GLY A 29 -3.05 26.47 -20.49
CA GLY A 29 -2.37 27.34 -21.44
C GLY A 29 -0.84 27.38 -21.39
N SER A 30 -0.17 26.26 -21.63
CA SER A 30 1.05 26.27 -22.46
C SER A 30 1.20 24.91 -23.15
N ALA A 31 1.71 24.91 -24.38
CA ALA A 31 1.65 23.77 -25.29
C ALA A 31 2.31 22.51 -24.69
N ALA A 32 1.49 21.57 -24.21
CA ALA A 32 1.91 20.22 -23.94
C ALA A 32 2.51 19.64 -25.22
N SER A 33 3.80 19.36 -25.20
CA SER A 33 4.43 18.53 -26.24
C SER A 33 3.73 17.16 -26.23
N LEU A 34 3.61 16.55 -27.40
CA LEU A 34 2.95 15.24 -27.56
C LEU A 34 3.60 14.10 -26.73
N GLU A 35 4.73 14.36 -26.08
CA GLU A 35 5.43 13.44 -25.17
C GLU A 35 4.89 13.49 -23.73
N SER A 36 4.05 14.46 -23.36
CA SER A 36 3.52 14.65 -22.00
C SER A 36 2.15 13.98 -21.74
N ILE A 37 1.66 13.12 -22.63
CA ILE A 37 0.23 12.69 -22.63
C ILE A 37 -0.13 11.71 -21.47
N ARG A 38 0.79 11.35 -20.55
CA ARG A 38 0.57 10.25 -19.59
C ARG A 38 0.89 10.52 -18.12
N SER A 39 1.22 11.75 -17.72
CA SER A 39 1.21 12.18 -16.31
C SER A 39 0.25 13.37 -16.17
N VAL A 40 -0.59 13.37 -15.14
CA VAL A 40 -1.64 14.39 -15.00
C VAL A 40 -1.05 15.73 -14.54
N ARG A 41 0.12 15.76 -13.88
CA ARG A 41 0.74 16.98 -13.34
C ARG A 41 2.26 16.85 -13.12
N THR A 42 3.07 17.66 -13.81
CA THR A 42 4.51 17.88 -13.52
C THR A 42 4.70 19.35 -13.14
N LEU A 43 5.47 19.64 -12.09
CA LEU A 43 5.83 21.03 -11.73
C LEU A 43 6.71 21.65 -12.81
N ALA A 44 6.45 22.92 -13.15
CA ALA A 44 7.38 23.65 -14.01
C ALA A 44 8.63 24.05 -13.19
N PRO A 45 9.83 24.15 -13.80
CA PRO A 45 11.03 24.60 -13.09
C PRO A 45 10.87 25.96 -12.39
N GLY A 46 10.00 26.83 -12.93
CA GLY A 46 9.68 28.13 -12.34
C GLY A 46 8.84 28.08 -11.06
N ASP A 47 8.21 26.94 -10.76
CA ASP A 47 7.41 26.72 -9.54
C ASP A 47 8.27 26.17 -8.37
N LEU A 48 9.57 25.93 -8.61
CA LEU A 48 10.51 25.46 -7.60
C LEU A 48 11.06 26.63 -6.80
N GLU A 49 10.87 26.57 -5.49
CA GLU A 49 11.46 27.51 -4.53
C GLU A 49 12.68 26.87 -3.87
N TYR A 50 13.81 27.57 -3.91
CA TYR A 50 15.07 27.11 -3.35
C TYR A 50 15.46 27.94 -2.13
N TYR A 51 16.01 27.27 -1.12
CA TYR A 51 16.47 27.89 0.12
C TYR A 51 17.99 27.88 0.16
N HIS A 52 18.60 29.05 0.37
CA HIS A 52 20.04 29.22 0.41
C HIS A 52 20.51 29.55 1.83
N GLU A 53 21.23 28.63 2.46
CA GLU A 53 21.69 28.74 3.85
C GLU A 53 23.11 28.20 3.97
N ASN A 54 23.95 28.88 4.78
CA ASN A 54 25.32 28.46 5.09
C ASN A 54 26.21 28.14 3.87
N GLY A 55 25.90 28.72 2.71
CA GLY A 55 26.62 28.50 1.44
C GLY A 55 26.16 27.29 0.63
N ARG A 56 24.98 26.71 0.94
CA ARG A 56 24.38 25.58 0.22
C ARG A 56 22.94 25.87 -0.16
N THR A 57 22.42 25.10 -1.12
CA THR A 57 21.04 25.21 -1.60
C THR A 57 20.21 23.98 -1.24
N TYR A 58 18.94 24.19 -0.90
CA TYR A 58 18.01 23.17 -0.45
C TYR A 58 16.66 23.31 -1.16
N CYS A 59 15.95 22.19 -1.36
CA CYS A 59 14.72 22.15 -2.18
C CYS A 59 13.48 22.78 -1.50
N ASN A 60 13.48 22.92 -0.17
CA ASN A 60 12.41 23.57 0.60
C ASN A 60 12.87 23.89 2.04
N GLU A 61 11.99 24.44 2.87
CA GLU A 61 12.24 24.79 4.29
C GLU A 61 12.50 23.59 5.21
N THR A 62 11.97 22.43 4.85
CA THR A 62 11.92 21.24 5.73
C THR A 62 13.02 20.22 5.41
N TYR A 63 13.55 20.24 4.20
CA TYR A 63 14.51 19.27 3.71
C TYR A 63 15.94 19.73 3.95
N TYR A 64 16.76 18.86 4.53
CA TYR A 64 18.09 19.25 5.02
C TYR A 64 19.26 18.74 4.19
N LEU A 65 19.00 17.91 3.17
CA LEU A 65 20.03 17.49 2.23
C LEU A 65 20.14 18.52 1.10
N PRO A 66 21.36 18.92 0.71
CA PRO A 66 21.53 19.91 -0.33
C PRO A 66 21.10 19.37 -1.71
N CYS A 67 20.82 20.30 -2.61
CA CYS A 67 20.46 20.07 -4.00
C CYS A 67 21.29 20.95 -4.93
N VAL A 68 21.19 20.69 -6.24
CA VAL A 68 21.80 21.54 -7.27
C VAL A 68 20.87 22.70 -7.58
N TYR A 69 21.44 23.89 -7.70
CA TYR A 69 20.76 25.07 -8.23
C TYR A 69 21.45 25.52 -9.52
N LYS A 70 20.85 25.14 -10.65
CA LYS A 70 21.44 25.31 -11.99
C LYS A 70 21.96 26.72 -12.27
N PRO A 71 21.27 27.83 -11.93
CA PRO A 71 21.77 29.17 -12.23
C PRO A 71 23.14 29.51 -11.62
N ASN A 72 23.55 28.83 -10.54
CA ASN A 72 24.84 29.04 -9.90
C ASN A 72 25.95 28.13 -10.44
N ASN A 73 25.64 27.15 -11.29
CA ASN A 73 26.56 26.12 -11.79
C ASN A 73 27.33 25.37 -10.66
N ASP A 74 26.70 25.18 -9.49
CA ASP A 74 27.25 24.41 -8.39
C ASP A 74 26.78 22.95 -8.45
N PHE A 75 27.62 22.10 -9.03
CA PHE A 75 27.33 20.68 -9.26
C PHE A 75 28.01 19.75 -8.26
N VAL A 76 28.57 20.27 -7.17
CA VAL A 76 29.33 19.48 -6.18
C VAL A 76 28.50 18.32 -5.64
N GLU A 77 27.21 18.56 -5.37
CA GLU A 77 26.31 17.52 -4.87
C GLU A 77 25.98 16.47 -5.92
N GLN A 78 25.87 16.86 -7.19
CA GLN A 78 25.68 15.93 -8.31
C GLN A 78 26.90 15.01 -8.47
N ASP A 79 28.12 15.54 -8.43
CA ASP A 79 29.35 14.74 -8.49
C ASP A 79 29.44 13.73 -7.33
N ARG A 80 29.05 14.16 -6.12
CA ARG A 80 28.99 13.29 -4.94
C ARG A 80 28.02 12.11 -5.15
N LEU A 81 26.84 12.38 -5.72
CA LEU A 81 25.83 11.37 -6.03
C LEU A 81 26.25 10.45 -7.19
N SER A 82 26.99 10.95 -8.18
CA SER A 82 27.59 10.14 -9.24
C SER A 82 28.59 9.12 -8.68
N LEU A 83 29.48 9.55 -7.77
CA LEU A 83 30.40 8.64 -7.07
C LEU A 83 29.64 7.60 -6.24
N GLN A 84 28.55 8.02 -5.59
CA GLN A 84 27.70 7.12 -4.82
C GLN A 84 27.02 6.06 -5.70
N HIS A 85 26.54 6.44 -6.89
CA HIS A 85 25.97 5.50 -7.86
C HIS A 85 26.98 4.40 -8.21
N GLU A 86 28.23 4.75 -8.51
CA GLU A 86 29.30 3.79 -8.81
C GLU A 86 29.53 2.80 -7.66
N ILE A 87 29.50 3.26 -6.41
CA ILE A 87 29.66 2.40 -5.24
C ILE A 87 28.52 1.37 -5.15
N PHE A 88 27.26 1.78 -5.34
CA PHE A 88 26.11 0.86 -5.36
C PHE A 88 26.25 -0.21 -6.46
N VAL A 89 26.61 0.20 -7.68
CA VAL A 89 26.77 -0.70 -8.82
C VAL A 89 27.90 -1.71 -8.58
N ARG A 90 29.06 -1.25 -8.07
CA ARG A 90 30.19 -2.13 -7.76
C ARG A 90 29.91 -3.04 -6.56
N ALA A 91 29.18 -2.58 -5.55
CA ALA A 91 28.73 -3.42 -4.44
C ALA A 91 27.86 -4.59 -4.94
N LEU A 92 27.08 -4.38 -6.01
CA LEU A 92 26.31 -5.42 -6.69
C LEU A 92 27.06 -6.12 -7.84
N LYS A 93 28.39 -5.93 -7.95
CA LYS A 93 29.25 -6.51 -8.98
C LYS A 93 28.78 -6.18 -10.42
N GLY A 94 28.42 -4.92 -10.65
CA GLY A 94 28.00 -4.41 -11.95
C GLY A 94 26.51 -4.52 -12.25
N LYS A 95 25.69 -5.02 -11.32
CA LYS A 95 24.23 -5.07 -11.49
C LYS A 95 23.56 -3.80 -10.97
N LEU A 96 22.50 -3.36 -11.64
CA LEU A 96 21.70 -2.19 -11.23
C LEU A 96 20.61 -2.54 -10.21
N THR A 97 20.16 -3.79 -10.18
CA THR A 97 19.08 -4.26 -9.31
C THR A 97 19.37 -5.67 -8.79
N THR A 98 18.86 -5.99 -7.60
CA THR A 98 18.87 -7.35 -7.04
C THR A 98 17.68 -8.17 -7.51
N THR A 99 16.64 -7.49 -8.00
CA THR A 99 15.40 -8.08 -8.48
C THR A 99 15.57 -8.67 -9.88
N ARG A 100 15.02 -9.87 -10.10
CA ARG A 100 15.01 -10.50 -11.43
C ARG A 100 13.79 -10.03 -12.22
N LEU A 101 13.97 -9.00 -13.05
CA LEU A 101 12.93 -8.54 -13.97
C LEU A 101 12.85 -9.40 -15.23
N LEU A 102 11.63 -9.53 -15.77
CA LEU A 102 11.40 -10.24 -17.02
C LEU A 102 11.88 -9.40 -18.21
N PRO A 103 12.36 -9.99 -19.32
CA PRO A 103 12.68 -9.24 -20.54
C PRO A 103 11.47 -8.55 -21.19
N SER A 104 10.26 -8.93 -20.77
CA SER A 104 8.99 -8.33 -21.19
C SER A 104 8.55 -7.17 -20.30
N THR A 105 9.38 -6.74 -19.34
CA THR A 105 9.04 -5.64 -18.43
C THR A 105 8.73 -4.39 -19.24
N ARG A 106 7.60 -3.74 -18.95
CA ARG A 106 7.05 -2.63 -19.73
C ARG A 106 7.18 -1.27 -19.07
N ARG A 107 7.17 -1.20 -17.73
CA ARG A 107 7.14 0.09 -17.03
C ARG A 107 7.88 0.05 -15.70
N ILE A 108 8.82 0.97 -15.51
CA ILE A 108 9.70 1.08 -14.33
C ILE A 108 9.64 2.52 -13.79
N LEU A 109 9.57 2.67 -12.48
CA LEU A 109 9.63 3.97 -11.80
C LEU A 109 10.89 4.05 -10.92
N ASP A 110 11.61 5.17 -11.01
CA ASP A 110 12.69 5.55 -10.10
C ASP A 110 12.23 6.75 -9.26
N LEU A 111 11.95 6.52 -7.97
CA LEU A 111 11.51 7.56 -7.04
C LEU A 111 12.71 8.18 -6.34
N GLY A 112 12.85 9.51 -6.44
CA GLY A 112 14.04 10.21 -5.97
C GLY A 112 15.22 9.93 -6.90
N THR A 113 15.01 10.11 -8.21
CA THR A 113 15.98 9.71 -9.24
C THR A 113 17.30 10.46 -9.16
N GLY A 114 17.31 11.62 -8.50
CA GLY A 114 18.50 12.45 -8.35
C GLY A 114 19.06 12.86 -9.71
N PRO A 115 20.38 12.81 -9.90
CA PRO A 115 21.00 13.08 -11.20
C PRO A 115 20.68 12.05 -12.31
N GLY A 116 19.88 11.02 -12.04
CA GLY A 116 19.35 10.11 -13.07
C GLY A 116 20.24 8.93 -13.48
N HIS A 117 21.42 8.75 -12.89
CA HIS A 117 22.39 7.71 -13.31
C HIS A 117 21.80 6.29 -13.30
N TRP A 118 20.99 5.94 -12.28
CA TRP A 118 20.35 4.63 -12.21
C TRP A 118 19.26 4.46 -13.26
N ALA A 119 18.39 5.48 -13.39
CA ALA A 119 17.33 5.53 -14.38
C ALA A 119 17.86 5.37 -15.81
N VAL A 120 18.89 6.12 -16.20
CA VAL A 120 19.52 6.04 -17.52
C VAL A 120 20.10 4.64 -17.76
N ALA A 121 20.85 4.09 -16.80
CA ALA A 121 21.45 2.77 -16.94
C ALA A 121 20.39 1.65 -17.05
N MET A 122 19.27 1.77 -16.31
CA MET A 122 18.16 0.83 -16.38
C MET A 122 17.40 0.92 -17.71
N ALA A 123 17.21 2.12 -18.25
CA ALA A 123 16.58 2.31 -19.56
C ALA A 123 17.40 1.67 -20.69
N GLN A 124 18.73 1.72 -20.58
CA GLN A 124 19.62 1.03 -21.52
C GLN A 124 19.55 -0.50 -21.39
N GLN A 125 19.45 -1.02 -20.15
CA GLN A 125 19.31 -2.45 -19.91
C GLN A 125 17.94 -2.99 -20.36
N TYR A 126 16.88 -2.17 -20.29
CA TYR A 126 15.51 -2.51 -20.65
C TYR A 126 14.94 -1.52 -21.68
N PRO A 127 15.42 -1.51 -22.94
CA PRO A 127 15.06 -0.50 -23.95
C PRO A 127 13.59 -0.58 -24.43
N ARG A 128 12.86 -1.62 -24.02
CA ARG A 128 11.43 -1.80 -24.29
C ARG A 128 10.54 -1.40 -23.12
N ALA A 129 11.12 -1.11 -21.96
CA ALA A 129 10.41 -0.59 -20.82
C ALA A 129 10.38 0.93 -20.89
N GLU A 130 9.23 1.52 -20.61
CA GLU A 130 9.11 2.93 -20.28
C GLU A 130 9.66 3.14 -18.87
N LEU A 131 10.66 4.01 -18.74
CA LEU A 131 11.25 4.35 -17.45
C LEU A 131 10.91 5.79 -17.10
N VAL A 132 10.33 5.98 -15.92
CA VAL A 132 9.96 7.29 -15.40
C VAL A 132 10.85 7.60 -14.20
N GLY A 133 11.53 8.75 -14.21
CA GLY A 133 12.34 9.24 -13.10
C GLY A 133 11.68 10.46 -12.47
N ILE A 134 11.44 10.43 -11.17
CA ILE A 134 10.76 11.53 -10.44
C ILE A 134 11.68 12.08 -9.35
N ASP A 135 11.76 13.41 -9.26
CA ASP A 135 12.46 14.10 -8.18
C ASP A 135 11.76 15.41 -7.79
N MET A 136 12.09 15.94 -6.62
CA MET A 136 11.56 17.22 -6.13
C MET A 136 12.40 18.43 -6.57
N THR A 137 13.61 18.19 -7.11
CA THR A 137 14.53 19.23 -7.56
C THR A 137 15.03 18.97 -8.97
N GLU A 138 15.40 20.06 -9.66
CA GLU A 138 15.93 19.98 -11.01
C GLU A 138 17.43 19.64 -11.00
N TRP A 139 17.82 18.55 -11.68
CA TRP A 139 19.21 18.11 -11.84
C TRP A 139 19.75 18.37 -13.25
N ASP A 140 21.07 18.40 -13.41
CA ASP A 140 21.70 18.47 -14.74
C ASP A 140 21.76 17.09 -15.40
N ILE A 141 20.60 16.67 -15.90
CA ILE A 141 20.42 15.39 -16.59
C ILE A 141 21.15 15.34 -17.93
N GLU A 142 21.33 16.48 -18.61
CA GLU A 142 22.02 16.54 -19.90
C GLU A 142 23.46 16.01 -19.77
N THR A 143 24.15 16.37 -18.69
CA THR A 143 25.49 15.86 -18.40
C THR A 143 25.48 14.34 -18.12
N THR A 144 24.47 13.84 -17.42
CA THR A 144 24.31 12.40 -17.15
C THR A 144 24.06 11.62 -18.45
N GLU A 145 23.15 12.09 -19.29
CA GLU A 145 22.85 11.49 -20.60
C GLU A 145 24.01 11.62 -21.58
N ALA A 146 24.77 12.71 -21.56
CA ALA A 146 25.98 12.83 -22.37
C ALA A 146 27.06 11.81 -21.96
N THR A 147 27.12 11.48 -20.67
CA THR A 147 28.11 10.54 -20.12
C THR A 147 27.72 9.08 -20.36
N LEU A 148 26.45 8.75 -20.16
CA LEU A 148 25.95 7.37 -20.26
C LEU A 148 25.36 7.04 -21.64
N GLY A 149 24.88 8.03 -22.39
CA GLY A 149 24.17 7.93 -23.67
C GLY A 149 22.72 8.43 -23.58
N GLU A 150 22.16 8.89 -24.72
CA GLU A 150 20.75 9.31 -24.82
C GLU A 150 19.82 8.24 -24.24
N SER A 151 18.91 8.68 -23.38
CA SER A 151 18.05 7.79 -22.61
C SER A 151 16.59 7.96 -23.02
N GLY A 152 15.85 6.86 -23.10
CA GLY A 152 14.40 6.89 -23.30
C GLY A 152 13.64 7.15 -21.99
N VAL A 153 14.23 7.89 -21.05
CA VAL A 153 13.67 8.16 -19.73
C VAL A 153 12.74 9.37 -19.79
N THR A 154 11.57 9.25 -19.19
CA THR A 154 10.66 10.37 -18.95
C THR A 154 10.94 10.97 -17.58
N TRP A 155 11.28 12.26 -17.53
CA TRP A 155 11.62 12.97 -16.30
C TRP A 155 10.43 13.78 -15.79
N GLU A 156 10.09 13.64 -14.51
CA GLU A 156 9.03 14.41 -13.86
C GLU A 156 9.55 15.10 -12.59
N LEU A 157 9.07 16.32 -12.37
CA LEU A 157 9.31 17.11 -11.17
C LEU A 157 8.04 17.10 -10.31
N ASP A 158 8.11 16.53 -9.11
CA ASP A 158 6.99 16.51 -8.17
C ASP A 158 7.45 16.39 -6.70
N ASP A 159 6.66 16.96 -5.80
CA ASP A 159 6.86 16.78 -4.35
C ASP A 159 6.15 15.50 -3.89
N MET A 160 6.95 14.45 -3.73
CA MET A 160 6.47 13.13 -3.35
C MET A 160 6.03 13.04 -1.87
N ASP A 161 6.36 14.00 -1.00
CA ASP A 161 6.03 13.99 0.44
C ASP A 161 4.67 14.63 0.73
N VAL A 162 3.63 14.18 0.01
CA VAL A 162 2.27 14.76 0.04
C VAL A 162 1.59 14.61 1.41
N TRP A 163 2.06 13.67 2.24
CA TRP A 163 1.52 13.41 3.59
C TRP A 163 2.30 14.08 4.71
N GLY A 164 3.19 15.04 4.42
CA GLY A 164 3.88 15.83 5.41
C GLY A 164 2.91 16.50 6.39
N ARG A 165 2.64 15.84 7.52
CA ARG A 165 1.87 16.40 8.64
C ARG A 165 2.81 17.20 9.52
N ASP A 166 2.28 18.23 10.18
CA ASP A 166 2.98 18.87 11.28
C ASP A 166 3.29 17.80 12.33
N ILE A 167 4.58 17.51 12.53
CA ILE A 167 5.02 16.52 13.49
C ILE A 167 4.74 17.05 14.88
N ASP A 168 4.06 16.28 15.72
CA ASP A 168 4.01 16.52 17.16
C ASP A 168 5.42 16.26 17.73
N VAL A 169 6.21 17.32 17.79
CA VAL A 169 7.60 17.30 18.24
C VAL A 169 7.71 16.75 19.66
N ASP A 170 6.68 16.91 20.49
CA ASP A 170 6.68 16.47 21.89
C ASP A 170 6.47 14.94 22.00
N ASP A 171 5.61 14.33 21.17
CA ASP A 171 5.47 12.86 21.09
C ASP A 171 6.79 12.21 20.63
N LEU A 172 7.44 12.82 19.63
CA LEU A 172 8.70 12.31 19.10
C LEU A 172 9.84 12.44 20.13
N ILE A 173 9.98 13.59 20.79
CA ILE A 173 10.98 13.79 21.86
C ILE A 173 10.76 12.80 23.01
N THR A 174 9.50 12.52 23.37
CA THR A 174 9.16 11.54 24.40
C THR A 174 9.58 10.12 23.99
N LYS A 175 9.39 9.75 22.72
CA LYS A 175 9.90 8.49 22.16
C LYS A 175 11.42 8.43 22.15
N LEU A 176 12.11 9.51 21.74
CA LEU A 176 13.57 9.60 21.76
C LEU A 176 14.18 9.56 23.16
N ALA A 177 13.49 10.09 24.17
CA ALA A 177 13.95 10.02 25.56
C ALA A 177 14.04 8.58 26.09
N ASN A 178 13.28 7.65 25.49
CA ASN A 178 13.29 6.23 25.81
C ASN A 178 14.22 5.39 24.90
N ILE A 179 14.84 6.00 23.88
CA ILE A 179 15.74 5.32 22.94
C ILE A 179 17.16 5.40 23.49
N ASP A 180 17.70 4.26 23.94
CA ASP A 180 19.14 4.13 24.18
C ASP A 180 19.87 4.03 22.84
N LEU A 181 20.39 5.17 22.36
CA LEU A 181 21.11 5.27 21.08
C LEU A 181 22.37 4.39 21.04
N ALA A 182 22.92 3.99 22.19
CA ALA A 182 24.10 3.11 22.27
C ALA A 182 23.70 1.63 22.25
N ALA A 183 22.60 1.24 22.90
CA ALA A 183 22.11 -0.15 22.91
C ALA A 183 21.35 -0.55 21.63
N ASN A 184 20.66 0.39 20.98
CA ASN A 184 19.93 0.15 19.72
C ASN A 184 20.84 -0.13 18.50
N MET A 185 22.16 -0.01 18.68
CA MET A 185 23.14 -0.53 17.71
C MET A 185 23.17 -2.06 17.63
N ILE A 186 22.55 -2.76 18.60
CA ILE A 186 22.62 -4.23 18.77
C ILE A 186 21.24 -4.90 18.67
N HIS A 187 20.15 -4.22 19.08
CA HIS A 187 18.77 -4.71 18.93
C HIS A 187 17.88 -3.60 18.36
N ARG A 188 17.28 -3.87 17.19
CA ARG A 188 16.35 -2.97 16.49
C ARG A 188 14.93 -3.38 16.85
N ASP A 189 14.41 -2.90 17.97
CA ASP A 189 12.96 -2.96 18.21
C ASP A 189 12.29 -1.81 17.42
N PRO A 190 11.16 -2.05 16.75
CA PRO A 190 10.46 -1.03 15.98
C PRO A 190 10.04 0.12 16.89
N ILE A 191 10.17 1.36 16.39
CA ILE A 191 9.51 2.51 17.02
C ILE A 191 8.01 2.23 16.94
N GLU A 192 7.35 2.05 18.08
CA GLU A 192 5.90 1.91 18.12
C GLU A 192 5.25 3.09 17.38
N SER A 193 4.35 2.78 16.45
CA SER A 193 3.65 3.76 15.63
C SER A 193 3.01 4.82 16.52
N PRO A 194 3.02 6.11 16.12
CA PRO A 194 2.20 7.10 16.80
C PRO A 194 0.74 6.62 16.81
N LYS A 195 0.21 6.40 18.01
CA LYS A 195 -1.23 6.31 18.21
C LYS A 195 -1.80 7.62 17.67
N LYS A 196 -2.82 7.56 16.81
CA LYS A 196 -3.57 8.75 16.40
C LYS A 196 -3.85 9.60 17.64
N ALA A 197 -3.22 10.76 17.74
CA ALA A 197 -3.58 11.73 18.76
C ALA A 197 -5.02 12.16 18.46
N HIS A 198 -5.97 11.68 19.24
CA HIS A 198 -7.29 12.29 19.32
C HIS A 198 -7.12 13.64 20.03
N PRO A 199 -7.77 14.72 19.57
CA PRO A 199 -7.70 16.00 20.24
C PRO A 199 -8.26 15.86 21.66
N GLU A 200 -7.41 15.97 22.68
CA GLU A 200 -7.84 15.96 24.07
C GLU A 200 -8.73 17.19 24.35
N ALA A 201 -9.97 16.92 24.75
CA ALA A 201 -10.87 17.91 25.30
C ALA A 201 -10.28 18.46 26.62
N ARG A 202 -9.83 19.72 26.61
CA ARG A 202 -9.45 20.44 27.84
C ARG A 202 -10.70 20.66 28.72
N PRO A 203 -10.59 20.52 30.05
CA PRO A 203 -11.72 20.70 30.95
C PRO A 203 -12.15 22.18 31.03
N SER A 204 -13.46 22.36 31.03
CA SER A 204 -14.17 23.64 31.07
C SER A 204 -13.86 24.47 32.32
N ASN A 205 -13.52 25.74 32.14
CA ASN A 205 -13.73 26.78 33.15
C ASN A 205 -14.17 28.11 32.51
N ASN A 206 -15.47 28.39 32.67
CA ASN A 206 -16.21 29.65 32.75
C ASN A 206 -15.76 30.94 32.00
N ALA A 207 -16.67 31.36 31.11
CA ALA A 207 -17.28 32.68 30.96
C ALA A 207 -16.46 33.87 30.39
N ALA A 208 -16.69 34.17 29.10
CA ALA A 208 -16.97 35.52 28.56
C ALA A 208 -17.47 35.46 27.09
N SER A 209 -18.22 36.50 26.70
CA SER A 209 -19.11 36.72 25.55
C SER A 209 -18.58 36.50 24.11
N PRO A 210 -19.46 36.42 23.09
CA PRO A 210 -19.12 35.92 21.76
C PRO A 210 -18.66 37.04 20.81
N SER A 211 -17.51 36.83 20.15
CA SER A 211 -17.15 37.57 18.94
C SER A 211 -16.36 36.67 17.99
N ASN A 212 -17.03 36.33 16.88
CA ASN A 212 -16.51 35.93 15.57
C ASN A 212 -15.22 35.10 15.53
N LEU A 213 -15.38 33.78 15.56
CA LEU A 213 -14.48 32.84 14.90
C LEU A 213 -15.32 32.11 13.85
N SER A 214 -14.98 32.33 12.58
CA SER A 214 -15.49 31.56 11.45
C SER A 214 -15.01 30.12 11.61
N ASP A 215 -15.99 29.26 11.79
CA ASP A 215 -15.91 27.81 11.78
C ASP A 215 -15.57 27.35 10.35
N ASP A 216 -14.28 27.31 10.01
CA ASP A 216 -13.78 26.76 8.74
C ASP A 216 -13.35 25.29 8.92
N SER A 217 -14.10 24.56 9.76
CA SER A 217 -13.96 23.12 9.91
C SER A 217 -15.14 22.41 9.24
N LEU A 218 -14.86 21.85 8.06
CA LEU A 218 -15.66 20.82 7.38
C LEU A 218 -17.11 21.19 7.03
N THR A 219 -17.33 22.30 6.32
CA THR A 219 -18.48 22.37 5.41
C THR A 219 -18.17 21.58 4.14
N ILE A 220 -18.73 20.37 4.02
CA ILE A 220 -18.88 19.72 2.72
C ILE A 220 -19.86 20.58 1.92
N ASP A 221 -19.33 21.37 1.01
CA ASP A 221 -20.13 22.12 0.06
C ASP A 221 -20.75 21.14 -0.95
N LEU A 222 -22.05 20.86 -0.78
CA LEU A 222 -22.83 19.98 -1.65
C LEU A 222 -23.13 20.60 -3.03
N THR A 223 -22.61 21.79 -3.35
CA THR A 223 -22.91 22.51 -4.59
C THR A 223 -21.84 22.40 -5.68
N THR A 224 -20.67 21.81 -5.39
CA THR A 224 -19.62 21.57 -6.40
C THR A 224 -19.73 20.16 -7.00
N PRO A 225 -19.93 20.00 -8.33
CA PRO A 225 -20.09 18.67 -8.97
C PRO A 225 -18.79 17.86 -9.10
N THR A 226 -17.64 18.41 -8.69
CA THR A 226 -16.33 17.79 -8.84
C THR A 226 -15.79 17.37 -7.47
N PRO A 227 -15.55 16.06 -7.24
CA PRO A 227 -14.85 15.60 -6.06
C PRO A 227 -13.50 16.30 -5.96
N GLN A 228 -13.17 16.88 -4.80
CA GLN A 228 -11.81 17.35 -4.53
C GLN A 228 -10.86 16.14 -4.65
N PRO A 229 -9.79 16.21 -5.46
CA PRO A 229 -8.89 15.08 -5.65
C PRO A 229 -8.23 14.72 -4.32
N GLU A 230 -8.32 13.45 -3.93
CA GLU A 230 -7.61 12.95 -2.74
C GLU A 230 -6.09 13.19 -2.89
N PRO A 231 -5.40 13.61 -1.81
CA PRO A 231 -3.95 13.73 -1.83
C PRO A 231 -3.29 12.36 -2.06
N GLY A 232 -2.46 12.24 -3.08
CA GLY A 232 -1.76 11.00 -3.43
C GLY A 232 -1.05 11.09 -4.77
N TRP A 233 -0.35 10.02 -5.16
CA TRP A 233 0.32 9.94 -6.46
C TRP A 233 -0.68 9.49 -7.53
N HIS A 234 -0.78 10.24 -8.62
CA HIS A 234 -1.78 10.04 -9.67
C HIS A 234 -1.10 9.65 -10.98
N PHE A 235 -0.65 8.39 -11.06
CA PHE A 235 -0.10 7.82 -12.28
C PHE A 235 -1.22 7.31 -13.19
N SER A 236 -1.05 7.48 -14.50
CA SER A 236 -2.00 6.97 -15.50
C SER A 236 -2.06 5.44 -15.57
N ASP A 237 -0.92 4.79 -15.35
CA ASP A 237 -0.74 3.34 -15.44
C ASP A 237 0.12 2.80 -14.28
N THR A 238 0.02 1.50 -14.00
CA THR A 238 0.82 0.83 -12.96
C THR A 238 2.23 0.47 -13.42
N PHE A 239 3.15 0.36 -12.46
CA PHE A 239 4.56 -0.02 -12.70
C PHE A 239 4.82 -1.49 -12.35
N GLU A 240 5.77 -2.12 -13.04
CA GLU A 240 6.19 -3.50 -12.74
C GLU A 240 7.42 -3.55 -11.81
N LEU A 241 8.19 -2.47 -11.75
CA LEU A 241 9.21 -2.20 -10.74
C LEU A 241 9.09 -0.75 -10.27
N ILE A 242 9.07 -0.55 -8.95
CA ILE A 242 9.30 0.75 -8.32
C ILE A 242 10.59 0.66 -7.51
N HIS A 243 11.57 1.49 -7.86
CA HIS A 243 12.88 1.55 -7.23
C HIS A 243 13.04 2.84 -6.42
N LEU A 244 13.66 2.70 -5.24
CA LEU A 244 14.02 3.81 -4.35
C LEU A 244 15.46 3.63 -3.89
N ARG A 245 16.26 4.69 -3.94
CA ARG A 245 17.66 4.62 -3.48
C ARG A 245 18.09 5.86 -2.72
N ASN A 246 18.76 5.65 -1.58
CA ASN A 246 19.29 6.73 -0.73
C ASN A 246 18.18 7.70 -0.25
N MET A 247 17.11 7.13 0.29
CA MET A 247 15.90 7.86 0.69
C MET A 247 15.80 8.11 2.20
N LYS A 248 16.81 7.70 3.00
CA LYS A 248 16.86 8.06 4.42
C LYS A 248 16.76 9.57 4.60
N GLY A 249 15.87 10.00 5.50
CA GLY A 249 15.62 11.43 5.70
C GLY A 249 14.77 12.10 4.63
N THR A 250 14.27 11.38 3.61
CA THR A 250 13.48 11.98 2.52
C THR A 250 12.02 12.12 2.84
N PHE A 251 11.39 11.17 3.51
CA PHE A 251 9.96 11.22 3.82
C PHE A 251 9.70 11.36 5.31
N THR A 252 8.61 12.08 5.65
CA THR A 252 8.12 12.20 7.03
C THR A 252 7.25 11.01 7.43
N HIS A 253 6.51 10.43 6.48
CA HIS A 253 5.54 9.36 6.73
C HIS A 253 5.70 8.18 5.75
N TRP A 254 6.57 7.23 6.12
CA TRP A 254 6.91 6.08 5.27
C TRP A 254 5.75 5.11 5.04
N GLU A 255 4.82 5.00 5.98
CA GLU A 255 3.65 4.11 5.86
C GLU A 255 2.75 4.55 4.69
N GLY A 256 2.49 5.85 4.56
CA GLY A 256 1.74 6.41 3.44
C GLY A 256 2.46 6.21 2.10
N VAL A 257 3.78 6.37 2.09
CA VAL A 257 4.63 6.15 0.91
C VAL A 257 4.55 4.69 0.45
N TYR A 258 4.71 3.72 1.35
CA TYR A 258 4.61 2.30 0.99
C TYR A 258 3.20 1.91 0.52
N ALA A 259 2.15 2.52 1.09
CA ALA A 259 0.78 2.31 0.62
C ALA A 259 0.56 2.83 -0.81
N GLU A 260 1.07 4.01 -1.16
CA GLU A 260 0.98 4.51 -2.54
C GLU A 260 1.87 3.73 -3.52
N ILE A 261 3.05 3.28 -3.10
CA ILE A 261 3.88 2.37 -3.90
C ILE A 261 3.10 1.08 -4.18
N TYR A 262 2.48 0.50 -3.14
CA TYR A 262 1.67 -0.70 -3.29
C TYR A 262 0.50 -0.48 -4.26
N LYS A 263 -0.20 0.65 -4.17
CA LYS A 263 -1.27 1.04 -5.10
C LYS A 263 -0.77 1.19 -6.54
N SER A 264 0.39 1.80 -6.73
CA SER A 264 1.00 2.12 -8.04
C SER A 264 1.65 0.92 -8.73
N LEU A 265 1.91 -0.18 -8.00
CA LEU A 265 2.46 -1.41 -8.57
C LEU A 265 1.39 -2.27 -9.26
N SER A 266 1.78 -2.90 -10.36
CA SER A 266 0.99 -3.93 -11.02
C SER A 266 0.93 -5.20 -10.15
N PRO A 267 -0.13 -6.02 -10.24
CA PRO A 267 -0.16 -7.32 -9.57
C PRO A 267 1.04 -8.18 -9.98
N GLY A 268 1.78 -8.70 -8.99
CA GLY A 268 3.02 -9.43 -9.23
C GLY A 268 4.28 -8.58 -9.41
N GLY A 269 4.15 -7.25 -9.46
CA GLY A 269 5.25 -6.29 -9.57
C GLY A 269 6.11 -6.21 -8.30
N TRP A 270 7.29 -5.60 -8.44
CA TRP A 270 8.32 -5.57 -7.40
C TRP A 270 8.58 -4.15 -6.89
N ILE A 271 8.88 -4.04 -5.61
CA ILE A 271 9.53 -2.87 -5.01
C ILE A 271 10.98 -3.24 -4.70
N GLU A 272 11.90 -2.32 -4.95
CA GLU A 272 13.29 -2.42 -4.47
C GLU A 272 13.70 -1.13 -3.76
N VAL A 273 14.14 -1.24 -2.52
CA VAL A 273 14.61 -0.12 -1.69
C VAL A 273 16.07 -0.36 -1.35
N ALA A 274 16.95 0.58 -1.69
CA ALA A 274 18.38 0.48 -1.49
C ALA A 274 18.93 1.67 -0.68
N ASP A 275 19.59 1.40 0.44
CA ASP A 275 20.29 2.44 1.20
C ASP A 275 21.47 1.81 1.97
N TRP A 276 22.19 2.62 2.72
CA TRP A 276 23.40 2.22 3.42
C TRP A 276 23.57 3.00 4.71
N ASP A 277 24.27 2.41 5.67
CA ASP A 277 24.76 3.09 6.85
C ASP A 277 26.27 2.92 7.00
N LEU A 278 26.89 3.79 7.79
CA LEU A 278 28.32 3.72 8.09
C LEU A 278 28.68 2.54 9.01
N GLY A 279 27.77 1.61 9.26
CA GLY A 279 27.96 0.48 10.17
C GLY A 279 28.23 0.91 11.61
N GLN A 280 28.67 -0.02 12.44
CA GLN A 280 29.14 0.30 13.79
C GLN A 280 30.49 1.03 13.69
N VAL A 281 30.58 2.22 14.30
CA VAL A 281 31.86 2.92 14.46
C VAL A 281 32.78 2.01 15.29
N PRO A 282 33.96 1.59 14.75
CA PRO A 282 34.83 0.63 15.41
C PRO A 282 35.16 1.03 16.85
N MET A 283 35.10 0.06 17.77
CA MET A 283 35.59 0.23 19.14
C MET A 283 37.12 0.14 19.13
N GLY A 284 37.79 0.95 19.96
CA GLY A 284 39.24 0.80 20.14
C GLY A 284 39.55 -0.60 20.70
N PRO A 285 40.80 -1.09 20.56
CA PRO A 285 41.18 -2.38 21.13
C PRO A 285 41.05 -2.36 22.68
N GLY A 286 40.10 -3.11 23.23
CA GLY A 286 39.87 -3.27 24.68
C GLY A 286 38.39 -3.11 25.12
N GLU A 287 38.08 -3.43 26.39
CA GLU A 287 36.77 -3.12 26.99
C GLU A 287 36.51 -1.60 27.01
N ALA A 288 35.24 -1.21 26.79
CA ALA A 288 34.82 0.17 26.69
C ALA A 288 35.05 0.95 28.00
N SER A 289 36.15 1.70 28.08
CA SER A 289 36.38 2.71 29.10
C SER A 289 36.23 4.12 28.49
N PRO A 290 35.83 5.15 29.26
CA PRO A 290 35.71 6.52 28.77
C PRO A 290 37.00 7.08 28.13
N GLU A 291 38.15 6.48 28.44
CA GLU A 291 39.48 6.90 28.00
C GLU A 291 39.94 6.21 26.70
N ASN A 292 39.29 5.10 26.28
CA ASN A 292 39.65 4.29 25.10
C ASN A 292 38.64 4.37 23.94
N ILE A 293 37.83 5.42 23.89
CA ILE A 293 36.82 5.62 22.84
C ILE A 293 37.52 6.04 21.54
N ALA A 294 37.58 5.13 20.56
CA ALA A 294 38.03 5.48 19.20
C ALA A 294 37.08 6.53 18.56
N MET A 295 37.67 7.53 17.91
CA MET A 295 36.99 8.62 17.16
C MET A 295 35.89 9.33 18.00
N PRO A 296 36.25 10.00 19.11
CA PRO A 296 35.29 10.60 20.03
C PRO A 296 34.51 11.77 19.41
N THR A 297 35.13 12.55 18.54
CA THR A 297 34.44 13.67 17.86
C THR A 297 33.42 13.14 16.88
N LEU A 298 33.78 12.12 16.09
CA LEU A 298 32.86 11.47 15.17
C LEU A 298 31.61 10.92 15.90
N ARG A 299 31.80 10.23 17.04
CA ARG A 299 30.68 9.71 17.84
C ARG A 299 29.78 10.82 18.37
N ARG A 300 30.36 11.90 18.89
CA ARG A 300 29.59 13.06 19.35
C ARG A 300 28.78 13.66 18.22
N LEU A 301 29.40 13.87 17.07
CA LEU A 301 28.75 14.42 15.88
C LEU A 301 27.62 13.50 15.40
N TYR A 302 27.85 12.18 15.40
CA TYR A 302 26.87 11.17 15.03
C TYR A 302 25.61 11.25 15.90
N VAL A 303 25.77 11.24 17.22
CA VAL A 303 24.65 11.37 18.15
C VAL A 303 23.89 12.68 17.92
N ALA A 304 24.62 13.79 17.75
CA ALA A 304 24.03 15.11 17.58
C ALA A 304 23.20 15.22 16.29
N PHE A 305 23.72 14.75 15.14
CA PHE A 305 22.98 14.86 13.88
C PHE A 305 21.82 13.86 13.82
N MET A 306 21.96 12.66 14.42
CA MET A 306 20.87 11.70 14.51
C MET A 306 19.70 12.31 15.29
N GLU A 307 19.96 12.89 16.47
CA GLU A 307 18.94 13.58 17.26
C GLU A 307 18.28 14.73 16.47
N ALA A 308 19.08 15.55 15.79
CA ALA A 308 18.57 16.64 14.97
C ALA A 308 17.66 16.14 13.82
N SER A 309 17.98 15.00 13.19
CA SER A 309 17.17 14.40 12.13
C SER A 309 15.81 13.91 12.61
N PHE A 310 15.73 13.41 13.85
CA PHE A 310 14.44 13.09 14.43
C PHE A 310 13.65 14.37 14.68
N ARG A 311 14.27 15.40 15.28
CA ARG A 311 13.60 16.69 15.52
C ARG A 311 13.13 17.40 14.25
N SER A 312 13.74 17.11 13.10
CA SER A 312 13.27 17.60 11.80
C SER A 312 12.06 16.84 11.25
N GLY A 313 11.61 15.78 11.92
CA GLY A 313 10.54 14.89 11.45
C GLY A 313 10.94 13.95 10.32
N ARG A 314 12.22 13.96 9.95
CA ARG A 314 12.79 13.22 8.82
C ARG A 314 13.97 12.39 9.35
N PRO A 315 13.71 11.29 10.07
CA PRO A 315 14.76 10.59 10.78
C PRO A 315 15.78 9.96 9.83
N LEU A 316 17.06 10.10 10.16
CA LEU A 316 18.14 9.37 9.51
C LEU A 316 18.21 7.95 10.05
N GLY A 317 18.49 6.99 9.18
CA GLY A 317 18.64 5.58 9.53
C GLY A 317 17.90 4.65 8.58
N LEU A 318 18.07 3.35 8.78
CA LEU A 318 17.52 2.30 7.92
C LEU A 318 16.24 1.67 8.48
N PHE A 319 15.58 2.33 9.44
CA PHE A 319 14.38 1.82 10.13
C PHE A 319 13.19 1.67 9.17
N TYR A 320 13.04 2.56 8.19
CA TYR A 320 11.98 2.49 7.19
C TYR A 320 12.11 1.27 6.27
N MET A 321 13.32 0.70 6.15
CA MET A 321 13.58 -0.53 5.41
C MET A 321 13.32 -1.79 6.24
N HIS A 322 12.62 -1.68 7.37
CA HIS A 322 12.30 -2.84 8.21
C HIS A 322 11.17 -3.67 7.57
N HIS A 323 11.24 -4.99 7.76
CA HIS A 323 10.32 -5.95 7.13
C HIS A 323 8.84 -5.63 7.40
N SER A 324 8.53 -5.21 8.63
CA SER A 324 7.16 -4.89 9.06
C SER A 324 6.48 -3.80 8.22
N TYR A 325 7.20 -2.75 7.82
CA TYR A 325 6.62 -1.66 7.01
C TYR A 325 6.11 -2.17 5.66
N LEU A 326 6.83 -3.11 5.05
CA LEU A 326 6.43 -3.69 3.77
C LEU A 326 5.30 -4.72 3.95
N GLU A 327 5.33 -5.53 5.02
CA GLU A 327 4.23 -6.46 5.34
C GLU A 327 2.91 -5.73 5.62
N GLU A 328 2.97 -4.65 6.40
CA GLU A 328 1.80 -3.81 6.73
C GLU A 328 1.19 -3.16 5.50
N ALA A 329 2.03 -2.75 4.53
CA ALA A 329 1.57 -2.26 3.23
C ALA A 329 0.99 -3.37 2.32
N GLY A 330 1.15 -4.65 2.68
CA GLY A 330 0.59 -5.80 1.98
C GLY A 330 1.56 -6.51 1.02
N PHE A 331 2.86 -6.21 1.08
CA PHE A 331 3.84 -6.90 0.26
C PHE A 331 4.14 -8.32 0.79
N GLU A 332 4.42 -9.22 -0.14
CA GLU A 332 4.82 -10.61 0.09
C GLU A 332 6.25 -10.83 -0.45
N ASP A 333 6.81 -12.03 -0.23
CA ASP A 333 8.15 -12.43 -0.74
C ASP A 333 9.28 -11.44 -0.39
N ILE A 334 9.25 -10.85 0.81
CA ILE A 334 10.22 -9.83 1.21
C ILE A 334 11.60 -10.47 1.42
N GLN A 335 12.62 -9.94 0.75
CA GLN A 335 14.01 -10.38 0.87
C GLN A 335 14.90 -9.20 1.21
N THR A 336 15.87 -9.43 2.10
CA THR A 336 16.88 -8.43 2.46
C THR A 336 18.26 -8.95 2.06
N THR A 337 19.01 -8.14 1.32
CA THR A 337 20.40 -8.41 0.96
C THR A 337 21.30 -7.37 1.61
N HIS A 338 22.38 -7.82 2.24
CA HIS A 338 23.40 -6.95 2.83
C HIS A 338 24.73 -7.13 2.11
N VAL A 339 25.42 -6.02 1.84
CA VAL A 339 26.78 -6.00 1.31
C VAL A 339 27.61 -5.07 2.18
N ASN A 340 28.69 -5.60 2.74
CA ASN A 340 29.66 -4.79 3.49
C ASN A 340 30.68 -4.23 2.51
N VAL A 341 30.82 -2.90 2.51
CA VAL A 341 31.75 -2.16 1.66
C VAL A 341 32.87 -1.62 2.52
N PRO A 342 34.15 -1.94 2.25
CA PRO A 342 35.27 -1.41 3.02
C PRO A 342 35.30 0.12 3.01
N VAL A 343 35.82 0.72 4.09
CA VAL A 343 36.14 2.15 4.15
C VAL A 343 37.66 2.28 4.19
N GLY A 344 38.25 2.77 3.10
CA GLY A 344 39.70 2.83 2.90
C GLY A 344 40.24 1.67 2.07
N GLN A 345 41.57 1.55 1.97
CA GLN A 345 42.24 0.57 1.10
C GLN A 345 42.85 -0.62 1.86
N TRP A 346 42.30 -0.95 3.02
CA TRP A 346 42.82 -2.02 3.89
C TRP A 346 42.45 -3.44 3.41
N ALA A 347 41.47 -3.59 2.51
CA ALA A 347 41.09 -4.89 1.97
C ALA A 347 42.21 -5.51 1.13
N GLU A 348 42.30 -6.83 1.07
CA GLU A 348 43.36 -7.51 0.29
C GLU A 348 43.09 -7.49 -1.23
N ASP A 349 41.83 -7.64 -1.62
CA ASP A 349 41.37 -7.69 -3.01
C ASP A 349 41.42 -6.30 -3.67
N GLU A 350 41.97 -6.21 -4.89
CA GLU A 350 42.17 -4.95 -5.60
C GLU A 350 40.84 -4.25 -5.92
N ASP A 351 39.79 -5.02 -6.27
CA ASP A 351 38.46 -4.48 -6.52
C ASP A 351 37.86 -3.88 -5.24
N GLN A 352 38.02 -4.57 -4.10
CA GLN A 352 37.60 -4.08 -2.78
C GLN A 352 38.42 -2.87 -2.30
N LYS A 353 39.72 -2.77 -2.62
CA LYS A 353 40.54 -1.57 -2.34
C LYS A 353 40.05 -0.37 -3.13
N SER A 354 39.79 -0.55 -4.43
CA SER A 354 39.26 0.51 -5.28
C SER A 354 37.89 0.98 -4.78
N LEU A 355 37.01 0.03 -4.46
CA LEU A 355 35.69 0.31 -3.90
C LEU A 355 35.79 1.04 -2.56
N GLY A 356 36.66 0.57 -1.66
CA GLY A 356 36.82 1.17 -0.34
C GLY A 356 37.46 2.56 -0.36
N LYS A 357 38.32 2.85 -1.33
CA LYS A 357 38.81 4.21 -1.60
C LYS A 357 37.67 5.14 -2.00
N MET A 358 36.78 4.70 -2.89
CA MET A 358 35.61 5.51 -3.30
C MET A 358 34.67 5.74 -2.11
N MET A 359 34.42 4.70 -1.31
CA MET A 359 33.60 4.81 -0.10
C MET A 359 34.19 5.79 0.92
N PHE A 360 35.51 5.77 1.10
CA PHE A 360 36.21 6.72 1.96
C PHE A 360 36.05 8.17 1.47
N VAL A 361 36.25 8.43 0.17
CA VAL A 361 36.03 9.77 -0.41
C VAL A 361 34.59 10.21 -0.25
N LEU A 362 33.61 9.36 -0.57
CA LEU A 362 32.19 9.64 -0.37
C LEU A 362 31.90 10.01 1.10
N GLY A 363 32.43 9.24 2.05
CA GLY A 363 32.27 9.51 3.48
C GLY A 363 32.82 10.88 3.86
N MET A 364 34.03 11.23 3.41
CA MET A 364 34.65 12.53 3.70
C MET A 364 33.82 13.70 3.17
N GLU A 365 33.31 13.59 1.94
CA GLU A 365 32.51 14.64 1.31
C GLU A 365 31.08 14.74 1.86
N MET A 366 30.55 13.70 2.50
CA MET A 366 29.15 13.65 2.94
C MET A 366 28.90 14.24 4.34
N PHE A 367 29.89 14.25 5.24
CA PHE A 367 29.68 14.70 6.63
C PHE A 367 29.20 16.15 6.73
N GLU A 368 29.85 17.09 6.03
CA GLU A 368 29.46 18.50 6.08
C GLU A 368 28.06 18.73 5.48
N PRO A 369 27.73 18.27 4.24
CA PRO A 369 26.39 18.39 3.66
C PRO A 369 25.26 17.94 4.60
N VAL A 370 25.44 16.79 5.26
CA VAL A 370 24.42 16.19 6.12
C VAL A 370 24.32 16.91 7.46
N CYS A 371 25.45 17.26 8.09
CA CYS A 371 25.44 17.85 9.42
C CYS A 371 25.04 19.33 9.42
N LEU A 372 25.38 20.09 8.37
CA LEU A 372 25.35 21.55 8.40
C LEU A 372 23.95 22.11 8.68
N ARG A 373 22.95 21.81 7.85
CA ARG A 373 21.59 22.32 8.05
C ARG A 373 20.89 21.66 9.24
N LEU A 374 21.08 20.35 9.41
CA LEU A 374 20.48 19.61 10.54
C LEU A 374 20.85 20.23 11.89
N LEU A 375 22.13 20.45 12.15
CA LEU A 375 22.62 20.96 13.42
C LEU A 375 22.40 22.46 13.62
N THR A 376 22.35 23.25 12.54
CA THR A 376 22.13 24.70 12.60
C THR A 376 20.66 25.10 12.69
N GLN A 377 19.74 24.29 12.14
CA GLN A 377 18.30 24.58 12.16
C GLN A 377 17.58 23.87 13.32
N TRP A 378 17.84 22.58 13.55
CA TRP A 378 17.17 21.83 14.63
C TRP A 378 18.06 21.63 15.86
N GLY A 379 19.36 21.38 15.67
CA GLY A 379 20.32 21.23 16.76
C GLY A 379 20.11 20.00 17.65
N SER A 380 20.99 19.82 18.64
CA SER A 380 20.92 18.74 19.63
C SER A 380 20.08 19.16 20.85
N LYS A 381 19.74 18.23 21.76
CA LYS A 381 18.86 18.44 22.93
C LYS A 381 19.10 19.75 23.69
N SER A 382 20.38 20.08 23.83
CA SER A 382 20.87 21.14 24.70
C SER A 382 21.23 22.44 23.98
N ARG A 383 21.37 22.43 22.64
CA ARG A 383 21.81 23.61 21.88
C ARG A 383 21.59 23.51 20.37
N VAL A 384 21.39 24.66 19.75
CA VAL A 384 21.55 24.86 18.30
C VAL A 384 23.01 25.23 18.02
N TRP A 385 23.59 24.66 16.97
CA TRP A 385 25.00 24.82 16.64
C TRP A 385 25.19 25.96 15.64
N THR A 386 26.30 26.67 15.71
CA THR A 386 26.69 27.64 14.67
C THR A 386 27.32 26.93 13.47
N ALA A 387 27.23 27.52 12.27
CA ALA A 387 27.82 26.93 11.06
C ALA A 387 29.33 26.70 11.19
N ASP A 388 30.06 27.61 11.86
CA ASP A 388 31.49 27.50 12.08
C ASP A 388 31.85 26.37 13.04
N GLU A 389 31.07 26.18 14.11
CA GLU A 389 31.24 25.04 15.03
C GLU A 389 31.03 23.70 14.30
N VAL A 390 29.98 23.60 13.47
CA VAL A 390 29.71 22.37 12.72
C VAL A 390 30.87 22.07 11.76
N LYS A 391 31.34 23.08 11.01
CA LYS A 391 32.47 22.91 10.08
C LYS A 391 33.75 22.52 10.82
N ALA A 392 34.04 23.12 11.97
CA ALA A 392 35.22 22.80 12.78
C ALA A 392 35.18 21.35 13.32
N ASP A 393 34.02 20.91 13.84
CA ASP A 393 33.84 19.55 14.35
C ASP A 393 33.85 18.50 13.23
N VAL A 394 33.27 18.80 12.06
CA VAL A 394 33.36 17.94 10.87
C VAL A 394 34.81 17.77 10.43
N GLN A 395 35.60 18.85 10.35
CA GLN A 395 37.01 18.77 10.00
C GLN A 395 37.82 17.95 11.01
N LEU A 396 37.48 18.03 12.31
CA LEU A 396 38.12 17.21 13.33
C LEU A 396 37.73 15.72 13.19
N ALA A 397 36.45 15.42 12.95
CA ALA A 397 35.99 14.07 12.69
C ALA A 397 36.64 13.46 11.42
N GLN A 398 36.76 14.23 10.34
CA GLN A 398 37.46 13.81 9.12
C GLN A 398 38.94 13.47 9.39
N ARG A 399 39.62 14.23 10.26
CA ARG A 399 41.00 13.90 10.69
C ARG A 399 41.05 12.59 11.48
N GLU A 400 40.14 12.41 12.44
CA GLU A 400 40.04 11.17 13.22
C GLU A 400 39.80 9.94 12.31
N ILE A 401 38.90 10.05 11.33
CA ILE A 401 38.62 8.96 10.38
C ILE A 401 39.85 8.68 9.51
N LYS A 402 40.50 9.72 8.99
CA LYS A 402 41.70 9.56 8.17
C LYS A 402 42.82 8.84 8.93
N GLU A 403 43.04 9.21 10.19
CA GLU A 403 44.01 8.54 11.04
C GLU A 403 43.63 7.07 11.27
N TYR A 404 42.36 6.79 11.58
CA TYR A 404 41.86 5.42 11.76
C TYR A 404 42.07 4.56 10.50
N VAL A 405 41.66 5.07 9.34
CA VAL A 405 41.82 4.37 8.05
C VAL A 405 43.29 4.10 7.75
N GLN A 406 44.18 5.06 7.98
CA GLN A 406 45.62 4.86 7.79
C GLN A 406 46.20 3.80 8.74
N ARG A 407 45.73 3.73 9.99
CA ARG A 407 46.11 2.67 10.94
C ARG A 407 45.61 1.31 10.49
N SER A 408 44.39 1.25 9.96
CA SER A 408 43.80 0.04 9.41
C SER A 408 44.55 -0.47 8.18
N GLU A 409 44.95 0.42 7.28
CA GLU A 409 45.79 0.09 6.11
C GLU A 409 47.18 -0.44 6.49
N ARG A 410 47.70 -0.07 7.66
CA ARG A 410 48.94 -0.63 8.23
C ARG A 410 48.73 -1.94 9.01
N GLY A 411 47.49 -2.40 9.17
CA GLY A 411 47.14 -3.58 9.94
C GLY A 411 47.21 -3.40 11.47
N GLU A 412 47.22 -2.16 11.96
CA GLU A 412 47.29 -1.86 13.40
C GLU A 412 45.92 -1.98 14.10
N VAL A 413 44.83 -1.81 13.35
CA VAL A 413 43.44 -1.88 13.82
C VAL A 413 42.57 -2.58 12.78
N GLU A 414 41.43 -3.12 13.20
CA GLU A 414 40.50 -3.79 12.29
C GLU A 414 39.91 -2.84 11.23
N GLY A 415 39.68 -3.40 10.05
CA GLY A 415 39.02 -2.74 8.93
C GLY A 415 37.62 -2.26 9.28
N TRP A 416 37.27 -1.07 8.81
CA TRP A 416 35.92 -0.54 8.92
C TRP A 416 35.13 -0.79 7.64
N CYS A 417 33.88 -1.24 7.75
CA CYS A 417 32.96 -1.44 6.64
C CYS A 417 31.67 -0.63 6.83
N ALA A 418 31.20 0.01 5.76
CA ALA A 418 29.84 0.50 5.63
C ALA A 418 28.90 -0.66 5.25
N SER A 419 27.68 -0.67 5.78
CA SER A 419 26.68 -1.71 5.46
C SER A 419 25.68 -1.17 4.45
N PHE A 420 25.68 -1.75 3.25
CA PHE A 420 24.67 -1.48 2.23
C PHE A 420 23.56 -2.51 2.35
N LYS A 421 22.31 -2.07 2.24
CA LYS A 421 21.10 -2.87 2.39
C LYS A 421 20.18 -2.67 1.19
N TRP A 422 19.74 -3.79 0.63
CA TRP A 422 18.65 -3.84 -0.36
C TRP A 422 17.50 -4.62 0.23
N VAL A 423 16.30 -4.07 0.12
CA VAL A 423 15.05 -4.77 0.46
C VAL A 423 14.23 -4.87 -0.81
N THR A 424 13.90 -6.09 -1.19
CA THR A 424 12.96 -6.35 -2.28
C THR A 424 11.70 -6.96 -1.73
N ALA A 425 10.57 -6.59 -2.32
CA ALA A 425 9.29 -7.21 -1.98
C ALA A 425 8.35 -7.23 -3.18
N ARG A 426 7.32 -8.06 -3.11
CA ARG A 426 6.44 -8.33 -4.24
C ARG A 426 4.98 -8.05 -3.89
N LYS A 427 4.27 -7.40 -4.81
CA LYS A 427 2.81 -7.30 -4.74
C LYS A 427 2.17 -8.63 -5.16
N SER A 428 1.30 -9.21 -4.35
CA SER A 428 0.71 -10.52 -4.66
C SER A 428 -0.06 -10.52 -5.99
N TRP A 429 0.05 -11.61 -6.77
CA TRP A 429 -0.78 -11.84 -7.97
C TRP A 429 -2.23 -12.09 -7.59
N HIS A 430 -2.41 -12.67 -6.41
CA HIS A 430 -3.69 -12.74 -5.76
C HIS A 430 -3.89 -11.39 -5.09
N ALA A 431 -4.39 -10.43 -5.84
CA ALA A 431 -5.35 -9.52 -5.24
C ALA A 431 -6.44 -10.43 -4.67
N GLN A 432 -6.28 -10.88 -3.42
CA GLN A 432 -7.42 -11.33 -2.67
C GLN A 432 -8.42 -10.18 -2.84
N ILE A 433 -9.68 -10.52 -3.09
CA ILE A 433 -10.80 -9.56 -3.08
C ILE A 433 -11.00 -9.13 -1.61
N GLN A 434 -9.94 -8.61 -1.00
CA GLN A 434 -9.83 -8.13 0.37
C GLN A 434 -9.44 -6.65 0.39
N PHE A 435 -9.10 -6.05 -0.76
CA PHE A 435 -8.41 -4.75 -0.80
C PHE A 435 -9.15 -3.62 -1.53
N LEU A 436 -10.48 -3.55 -1.43
CA LEU A 436 -11.19 -2.34 -1.90
C LEU A 436 -11.89 -1.57 -0.77
N ALA A 437 -12.05 -2.15 0.42
CA ALA A 437 -12.63 -1.44 1.56
C ALA A 437 -12.29 -2.15 2.88
N GLN A 438 -11.90 -1.38 3.90
CA GLN A 438 -11.88 -1.88 5.27
C GLN A 438 -13.31 -2.29 5.68
N PRO A 439 -13.49 -3.38 6.43
CA PRO A 439 -14.82 -3.73 6.93
C PRO A 439 -15.31 -2.67 7.91
N PHE A 440 -16.61 -2.42 7.95
CA PHE A 440 -17.22 -1.60 8.99
C PHE A 440 -16.88 -2.16 10.39
N HIS A 441 -16.36 -1.35 11.32
CA HIS A 441 -16.02 -1.82 12.66
C HIS A 441 -17.17 -1.58 13.63
N ARG A 442 -18.02 -2.58 13.81
CA ARG A 442 -19.05 -2.52 14.86
C ARG A 442 -18.41 -2.51 16.25
N MET A 443 -18.86 -1.59 17.11
CA MET A 443 -18.46 -1.54 18.53
C MET A 443 -18.87 -2.83 19.27
N PHE A 444 -18.08 -3.20 20.28
CA PHE A 444 -18.28 -4.43 21.05
C PHE A 444 -18.03 -4.19 22.54
N PHE A 445 -18.43 -5.14 23.39
CA PHE A 445 -18.13 -5.14 24.83
C PHE A 445 -17.11 -6.24 25.14
N LEU A 446 -16.18 -6.00 26.07
CA LEU A 446 -15.17 -7.02 26.42
C LEU A 446 -15.74 -8.13 27.31
N ASP A 447 -16.83 -7.88 28.03
CA ASP A 447 -17.53 -8.87 28.85
C ASP A 447 -18.43 -9.81 28.02
N ASN A 448 -18.53 -9.60 26.71
CA ASN A 448 -19.37 -10.40 25.84
C ASN A 448 -18.75 -11.78 25.57
N LEU A 449 -19.25 -12.79 26.28
CA LEU A 449 -18.85 -14.19 26.13
C LEU A 449 -19.00 -14.72 24.69
N ALA A 450 -19.87 -14.15 23.86
CA ALA A 450 -20.08 -14.61 22.50
C ALA A 450 -18.88 -14.31 21.58
N ILE A 451 -17.99 -13.38 21.96
CA ILE A 451 -16.82 -12.97 21.17
C ILE A 451 -15.47 -13.24 21.88
N GLY A 452 -15.52 -13.99 22.98
CA GLY A 452 -14.40 -14.33 23.84
C GLY A 452 -13.78 -15.72 23.60
N TYR A 453 -14.10 -16.40 22.50
CA TYR A 453 -13.54 -17.71 22.20
C TYR A 453 -12.05 -17.59 21.79
N PRO A 454 -11.24 -18.64 22.02
CA PRO A 454 -9.84 -18.64 21.62
C PRO A 454 -9.69 -18.64 20.10
N HIS A 455 -8.67 -17.95 19.60
CA HIS A 455 -8.33 -17.95 18.18
C HIS A 455 -7.74 -19.31 17.78
N ALA A 456 -8.34 -19.98 16.81
CA ALA A 456 -7.83 -21.22 16.25
C ALA A 456 -6.69 -20.94 15.24
N GLU A 457 -5.46 -21.30 15.61
CA GLU A 457 -4.26 -21.19 14.75
C GLU A 457 -4.29 -22.18 13.58
N ILE A 458 -4.84 -23.38 13.81
CA ILE A 458 -4.97 -24.44 12.81
C ILE A 458 -6.45 -24.60 12.47
N GLU A 459 -6.83 -24.20 11.26
CA GLU A 459 -8.19 -24.36 10.75
C GLU A 459 -8.40 -25.81 10.28
N ARG A 460 -9.54 -26.42 10.62
CA ARG A 460 -9.90 -27.77 10.14
C ARG A 460 -10.02 -27.80 8.62
N VAL A 461 -10.58 -26.73 8.05
CA VAL A 461 -10.63 -26.48 6.61
C VAL A 461 -10.12 -25.07 6.38
N SER A 462 -8.85 -24.97 6.01
CA SER A 462 -8.23 -23.71 5.61
C SER A 462 -8.77 -23.23 4.28
N VAL A 463 -8.54 -21.94 3.97
CA VAL A 463 -8.90 -21.33 2.68
C VAL A 463 -8.33 -22.13 1.49
N PHE A 464 -7.11 -22.64 1.61
CA PHE A 464 -6.50 -23.48 0.58
C PHE A 464 -7.31 -24.77 0.34
N TRP A 465 -7.66 -25.48 1.40
CA TRP A 465 -8.45 -26.71 1.29
C TRP A 465 -9.89 -26.46 0.84
N LEU A 466 -10.47 -25.31 1.19
CA LEU A 466 -11.76 -24.87 0.67
C LEU A 466 -11.73 -24.78 -0.86
N PHE A 467 -10.72 -24.12 -1.45
CA PHE A 467 -10.57 -24.01 -2.90
C PHE A 467 -10.41 -25.39 -3.56
N ILE A 468 -9.73 -26.33 -2.91
CA ILE A 468 -9.60 -27.69 -3.42
C ILE A 468 -10.96 -28.41 -3.36
N TYR A 469 -11.60 -28.50 -2.20
CA TYR A 469 -12.79 -29.31 -2.01
C TYR A 469 -14.04 -28.75 -2.71
N ALA A 470 -14.22 -27.43 -2.71
CA ALA A 470 -15.41 -26.79 -3.27
C ALA A 470 -15.18 -26.15 -4.65
N GLY A 471 -13.93 -25.92 -5.06
CA GLY A 471 -13.59 -25.37 -6.37
C GLY A 471 -13.04 -26.44 -7.32
N LEU A 472 -11.82 -26.92 -7.03
CA LEU A 472 -11.05 -27.77 -7.94
C LEU A 472 -11.66 -29.17 -8.10
N VAL A 473 -12.10 -29.82 -7.02
CA VAL A 473 -12.69 -31.16 -7.06
C VAL A 473 -13.98 -31.17 -7.89
N PRO A 474 -14.97 -30.27 -7.67
CA PRO A 474 -16.16 -30.18 -8.54
C PRO A 474 -15.81 -29.87 -9.99
N LEU A 475 -14.88 -28.95 -10.24
CA LEU A 475 -14.45 -28.63 -11.60
C LEU A 475 -13.83 -29.85 -12.30
N ALA A 476 -12.94 -30.57 -11.61
CA ALA A 476 -12.34 -31.79 -12.12
C ALA A 476 -13.41 -32.84 -12.41
N MET A 477 -14.39 -33.04 -11.53
CA MET A 477 -15.51 -33.95 -11.76
C MET A 477 -16.34 -33.57 -12.99
N LEU A 478 -16.61 -32.29 -13.21
CA LEU A 478 -17.33 -31.79 -14.39
C LEU A 478 -16.50 -31.98 -15.68
N ILE A 479 -15.19 -31.74 -15.62
CA ILE A 479 -14.28 -31.97 -16.75
C ILE A 479 -14.22 -33.47 -17.07
N THR A 480 -14.00 -34.32 -16.08
CA THR A 480 -14.00 -35.79 -16.26
C THR A 480 -15.33 -36.26 -16.83
N TRP A 481 -16.46 -35.76 -16.33
CA TRP A 481 -17.77 -36.05 -16.91
C TRP A 481 -17.86 -35.63 -18.39
N ALA A 482 -17.41 -34.43 -18.74
CA ALA A 482 -17.44 -33.95 -20.12
C ALA A 482 -16.56 -34.80 -21.05
N LEU A 483 -15.40 -35.26 -20.58
CA LEU A 483 -14.48 -36.11 -21.33
C LEU A 483 -15.01 -37.54 -21.51
N VAL A 484 -15.64 -38.11 -20.48
CA VAL A 484 -16.16 -39.49 -20.48
C VAL A 484 -17.50 -39.60 -21.21
N VAL A 485 -18.46 -38.71 -20.91
CA VAL A 485 -19.83 -38.79 -21.45
C VAL A 485 -19.93 -38.14 -22.83
N ARG A 486 -18.99 -37.26 -23.20
CA ARG A 486 -18.94 -36.53 -24.48
C ARG A 486 -20.31 -35.92 -24.89
N PRO A 487 -20.92 -35.07 -24.06
CA PRO A 487 -22.29 -34.58 -24.23
C PRO A 487 -22.48 -33.52 -25.35
N GLY A 488 -21.44 -33.24 -26.14
CA GLY A 488 -21.38 -32.13 -27.10
C GLY A 488 -20.75 -30.86 -26.51
N THR A 489 -20.15 -30.04 -27.37
CA THR A 489 -19.38 -28.84 -26.98
C THR A 489 -20.22 -27.82 -26.21
N HIS A 490 -21.44 -27.56 -26.70
CA HIS A 490 -22.36 -26.61 -26.06
C HIS A 490 -22.71 -27.03 -24.63
N LYS A 491 -23.11 -28.29 -24.41
CA LYS A 491 -23.51 -28.78 -23.09
C LYS A 491 -22.32 -28.81 -22.11
N ALA A 492 -21.12 -29.19 -22.56
CA ALA A 492 -19.93 -29.14 -21.74
C ALA A 492 -19.56 -27.70 -21.34
N HIS A 493 -19.52 -26.79 -22.32
CA HIS A 493 -19.18 -25.38 -22.12
C HIS A 493 -20.12 -24.69 -21.14
N VAL A 494 -21.44 -24.77 -21.38
CA VAL A 494 -22.45 -24.13 -20.54
C VAL A 494 -22.41 -24.66 -19.09
N THR A 495 -22.13 -25.95 -18.91
CA THR A 495 -22.04 -26.55 -17.57
C THR A 495 -20.86 -26.01 -16.78
N ILE A 496 -19.67 -25.96 -17.39
CA ILE A 496 -18.44 -25.48 -16.75
C ILE A 496 -18.51 -23.96 -16.55
N LEU A 497 -18.99 -23.22 -17.56
CA LEU A 497 -19.17 -21.77 -17.46
C LEU A 497 -20.14 -21.41 -16.33
N GLY A 498 -21.30 -22.09 -16.26
CA GLY A 498 -22.26 -21.87 -15.18
C GLY A 498 -21.69 -22.16 -13.79
N PHE A 499 -20.83 -23.17 -13.66
CA PHE A 499 -20.11 -23.43 -12.41
C PHE A 499 -19.18 -22.26 -12.05
N MET A 500 -18.34 -21.81 -13.00
CA MET A 500 -17.40 -20.71 -12.76
C MET A 500 -18.12 -19.41 -12.39
N ILE A 501 -19.22 -19.08 -13.09
CA ILE A 501 -20.05 -17.90 -12.79
C ILE A 501 -20.63 -18.00 -11.37
N SER A 502 -21.17 -19.18 -10.99
CA SER A 502 -21.72 -19.38 -9.64
C SER A 502 -20.67 -19.08 -8.56
N MET A 503 -19.44 -19.58 -8.74
CA MET A 503 -18.35 -19.36 -7.79
C MET A 503 -17.94 -17.90 -7.69
N ILE A 504 -17.70 -17.25 -8.84
CA ILE A 504 -17.27 -15.84 -8.90
C ILE A 504 -18.35 -14.94 -8.28
N LEU A 505 -19.60 -15.13 -8.67
CA LEU A 505 -20.72 -14.32 -8.19
C LEU A 505 -20.94 -14.50 -6.68
N THR A 506 -20.81 -15.72 -6.17
CA THR A 506 -20.95 -15.99 -4.73
C THR A 506 -19.83 -15.34 -3.92
N SER A 507 -18.58 -15.45 -4.37
CA SER A 507 -17.44 -14.80 -3.69
C SER A 507 -17.61 -13.29 -3.65
N PHE A 508 -17.97 -12.68 -4.79
CA PHE A 508 -18.20 -11.25 -4.89
C PHE A 508 -19.30 -10.77 -3.92
N ILE A 509 -20.49 -11.38 -3.97
CA ILE A 509 -21.60 -10.98 -3.10
C ILE A 509 -21.26 -11.18 -1.62
N THR A 510 -20.60 -12.30 -1.28
CA THR A 510 -20.23 -12.59 0.12
C THR A 510 -19.25 -11.55 0.65
N ASP A 511 -18.22 -11.19 -0.13
CA ASP A 511 -17.19 -10.24 0.33
C ASP A 511 -17.75 -8.81 0.46
N VAL A 512 -18.63 -8.39 -0.44
CA VAL A 512 -19.35 -7.12 -0.33
C VAL A 512 -20.18 -7.07 0.96
N ILE A 513 -20.99 -8.10 1.24
CA ILE A 513 -21.84 -8.12 2.44
C ILE A 513 -20.97 -8.15 3.72
N LYS A 514 -19.88 -8.93 3.73
CA LYS A 514 -18.97 -8.98 4.88
C LYS A 514 -18.39 -7.62 5.22
N ASN A 515 -17.90 -6.90 4.22
CA ASN A 515 -17.29 -5.59 4.44
C ASN A 515 -18.33 -4.55 4.86
N ALA A 516 -19.56 -4.62 4.31
CA ALA A 516 -20.64 -3.72 4.65
C ALA A 516 -21.22 -3.97 6.06
N VAL A 517 -21.36 -5.23 6.49
CA VAL A 517 -22.00 -5.57 7.77
C VAL A 517 -21.03 -5.45 8.95
N GLY A 518 -19.77 -5.87 8.78
CA GLY A 518 -18.77 -5.61 9.81
C GLY A 518 -19.02 -6.33 11.15
N ARG A 519 -19.59 -7.54 11.12
CA ARG A 519 -19.96 -8.27 12.34
C ARG A 519 -18.73 -8.86 13.04
N PRO A 520 -18.56 -8.61 14.36
CA PRO A 520 -17.57 -9.28 15.20
C PRO A 520 -17.63 -10.80 15.11
N ARG A 521 -16.47 -11.45 14.99
CA ARG A 521 -16.33 -12.91 15.08
C ARG A 521 -16.38 -13.40 16.53
N PRO A 522 -16.69 -14.68 16.76
CA PRO A 522 -16.66 -15.26 18.10
C PRO A 522 -15.26 -15.29 18.74
N ASP A 523 -14.20 -15.19 17.94
CA ASP A 523 -12.80 -15.11 18.37
C ASP A 523 -12.22 -13.68 18.36
N LEU A 524 -13.07 -12.64 18.31
CA LEU A 524 -12.63 -11.24 18.19
C LEU A 524 -11.72 -10.80 19.34
N ILE A 525 -12.03 -11.11 20.59
CA ILE A 525 -11.23 -10.63 21.75
C ILE A 525 -9.82 -11.22 21.70
N ALA A 526 -9.68 -12.50 21.31
CA ALA A 526 -8.39 -13.17 21.18
C ALA A 526 -7.52 -12.55 20.08
N ARG A 527 -8.13 -12.05 19.00
CA ARG A 527 -7.45 -11.32 17.92
C ARG A 527 -7.16 -9.87 18.27
N CYS A 528 -8.08 -9.22 18.98
CA CYS A 528 -7.99 -7.82 19.34
C CYS A 528 -6.86 -7.57 20.35
N LYS A 529 -6.69 -8.46 21.33
CA LYS A 529 -5.76 -8.28 22.46
C LYS A 529 -5.97 -6.89 23.10
N PRO A 530 -7.08 -6.66 23.82
CA PRO A 530 -7.41 -5.33 24.31
C PRO A 530 -6.36 -4.79 25.29
N ALA A 531 -6.11 -3.48 25.24
CA ALA A 531 -5.12 -2.81 26.09
C ALA A 531 -5.42 -3.00 27.59
N PRO A 532 -4.39 -3.13 28.45
CA PRO A 532 -4.57 -3.27 29.89
C PRO A 532 -5.34 -2.09 30.49
N GLY A 533 -6.42 -2.36 31.25
CA GLY A 533 -7.24 -1.32 31.89
C GLY A 533 -8.49 -0.88 31.11
N THR A 534 -8.75 -1.48 29.94
CA THR A 534 -9.96 -1.17 29.15
C THR A 534 -11.25 -1.57 29.90
N PRO A 535 -12.27 -0.69 30.00
CA PRO A 535 -13.50 -0.98 30.75
C PRO A 535 -14.31 -2.11 30.11
N ALA A 536 -14.62 -3.15 30.89
CA ALA A 536 -15.24 -4.36 30.35
C ALA A 536 -16.72 -4.21 29.97
N HIS A 537 -17.45 -3.33 30.68
CA HIS A 537 -18.89 -3.14 30.56
C HIS A 537 -19.29 -1.91 29.71
N GLN A 538 -18.38 -1.42 28.87
CA GLN A 538 -18.63 -0.28 27.97
C GLN A 538 -18.45 -0.70 26.52
N LEU A 539 -19.22 -0.07 25.62
CA LEU A 539 -19.01 -0.20 24.18
C LEU A 539 -17.66 0.43 23.82
N VAL A 540 -16.77 -0.40 23.31
CA VAL A 540 -15.44 -0.02 22.85
C VAL A 540 -15.35 -0.17 21.32
N THR A 541 -14.55 0.70 20.72
CA THR A 541 -14.19 0.66 19.31
C THR A 541 -13.00 -0.27 19.11
N PHE A 542 -12.65 -0.56 17.85
CA PHE A 542 -11.47 -1.38 17.52
C PHE A 542 -10.14 -0.75 17.98
N GLU A 543 -10.13 0.53 18.36
CA GLU A 543 -8.94 1.29 18.79
C GLU A 543 -8.34 0.76 20.11
N VAL A 544 -9.10 -0.01 20.90
CA VAL A 544 -8.60 -0.63 22.13
C VAL A 544 -7.71 -1.84 21.88
N CYS A 545 -7.67 -2.35 20.65
CA CYS A 545 -6.92 -3.54 20.27
C CYS A 545 -5.43 -3.25 20.13
N THR A 546 -4.57 -4.10 20.69
CA THR A 546 -3.10 -3.97 20.59
C THR A 546 -2.47 -4.89 19.55
N GLU A 547 -3.26 -5.62 18.77
CA GLU A 547 -2.76 -6.47 17.69
C GLU A 547 -2.15 -5.64 16.57
N THR A 548 -0.89 -5.95 16.21
CA THR A 548 -0.12 -5.22 15.20
C THR A 548 -0.42 -5.72 13.80
N ASN A 549 -0.88 -6.97 13.65
CA ASN A 549 -1.21 -7.52 12.35
C ASN A 549 -2.59 -7.02 11.86
N HIS A 550 -2.56 -6.09 10.90
CA HIS A 550 -3.76 -5.49 10.28
C HIS A 550 -4.72 -6.55 9.74
N HIS A 551 -4.22 -7.57 9.05
CA HIS A 551 -5.06 -8.63 8.47
C HIS A 551 -5.81 -9.42 9.54
N VAL A 552 -5.11 -9.84 10.59
CA VAL A 552 -5.67 -10.63 11.70
C VAL A 552 -6.72 -9.82 12.46
N LEU A 553 -6.45 -8.54 12.70
CA LEU A 553 -7.33 -7.61 13.38
C LEU A 553 -8.61 -7.36 12.56
N HIS A 554 -8.46 -6.90 11.32
CA HIS A 554 -9.60 -6.54 10.46
C HIS A 554 -10.43 -7.76 10.05
N ASP A 555 -9.84 -8.95 9.92
CA ASP A 555 -10.60 -10.19 9.74
C ASP A 555 -11.55 -10.46 10.92
N GLY A 556 -11.27 -9.93 12.11
CA GLY A 556 -12.12 -10.02 13.30
C GLY A 556 -13.54 -9.46 13.12
N TRP A 557 -13.77 -8.54 12.17
CA TRP A 557 -15.10 -7.97 11.87
C TRP A 557 -15.75 -8.56 10.62
N ARG A 558 -15.21 -9.65 10.07
CA ARG A 558 -15.73 -10.28 8.84
C ARG A 558 -16.47 -11.59 9.11
N SER A 559 -17.29 -11.63 10.18
CA SER A 559 -18.05 -12.84 10.54
C SER A 559 -19.25 -13.11 9.64
N PHE A 560 -20.02 -12.09 9.25
CA PHE A 560 -21.29 -12.30 8.54
C PHE A 560 -21.26 -11.83 7.09
N PRO A 561 -21.72 -12.64 6.11
CA PRO A 561 -21.98 -14.09 6.19
C PRO A 561 -20.69 -14.90 6.11
N SER A 562 -20.74 -16.19 6.46
CA SER A 562 -19.56 -17.06 6.37
C SER A 562 -19.17 -17.33 4.91
N GLY A 563 -17.95 -16.91 4.53
CA GLY A 563 -17.43 -17.14 3.17
C GLY A 563 -17.08 -18.58 2.86
N HIS A 564 -16.61 -19.35 3.85
CA HIS A 564 -16.37 -20.79 3.67
C HIS A 564 -17.69 -21.53 3.38
N SER A 565 -18.75 -21.15 4.10
CA SER A 565 -20.08 -21.72 3.91
C SER A 565 -20.67 -21.35 2.54
N SER A 566 -20.66 -20.07 2.17
CA SER A 566 -21.23 -19.63 0.88
C SER A 566 -20.46 -20.20 -0.30
N PHE A 567 -19.13 -20.18 -0.26
CA PHE A 567 -18.29 -20.76 -1.31
C PHE A 567 -18.50 -22.28 -1.45
N ALA A 568 -18.56 -23.02 -0.33
CA ALA A 568 -18.81 -24.45 -0.34
C ALA A 568 -20.19 -24.79 -0.92
N PHE A 569 -21.24 -24.12 -0.46
CA PHE A 569 -22.60 -24.34 -0.96
C PHE A 569 -22.81 -23.85 -2.40
N SER A 570 -22.02 -22.90 -2.88
CA SER A 570 -22.03 -22.55 -4.31
C SER A 570 -21.42 -23.67 -5.16
N GLY A 571 -20.19 -24.10 -4.85
CA GLY A 571 -19.46 -25.05 -5.70
C GLY A 571 -20.02 -26.46 -5.65
N LEU A 572 -20.11 -27.02 -4.42
CA LEU A 572 -20.68 -28.34 -4.21
C LEU A 572 -22.19 -28.35 -4.40
N GLY A 573 -22.89 -27.24 -4.15
CA GLY A 573 -24.32 -27.11 -4.44
C GLY A 573 -24.61 -27.10 -5.93
N TYR A 574 -23.81 -26.40 -6.74
CA TYR A 574 -23.93 -26.46 -8.20
C TYR A 574 -23.69 -27.89 -8.71
N LEU A 575 -22.65 -28.57 -8.19
CA LEU A 575 -22.39 -29.97 -8.50
C LEU A 575 -23.55 -30.89 -8.11
N ALA A 576 -24.15 -30.70 -6.92
CA ALA A 576 -25.31 -31.46 -6.46
C ALA A 576 -26.52 -31.26 -7.38
N LEU A 577 -26.83 -30.02 -7.77
CA LEU A 577 -27.90 -29.69 -8.72
C LEU A 577 -27.65 -30.35 -10.08
N PHE A 578 -26.40 -30.29 -10.55
CA PHE A 578 -26.00 -30.92 -11.80
C PHE A 578 -26.19 -32.44 -11.78
N ILE A 579 -25.68 -33.13 -10.75
CA ILE A 579 -25.85 -34.57 -10.56
C ILE A 579 -27.34 -34.93 -10.45
N ALA A 580 -28.12 -34.16 -9.68
CA ALA A 580 -29.56 -34.37 -9.53
C ALA A 580 -30.29 -34.29 -10.90
N GLY A 581 -29.88 -33.34 -11.75
CA GLY A 581 -30.37 -33.19 -13.11
C GLY A 581 -30.01 -34.37 -14.01
N GLN A 582 -28.74 -34.81 -14.01
CA GLN A 582 -28.30 -35.94 -14.84
C GLN A 582 -28.93 -37.28 -14.38
N CYS A 583 -29.07 -37.50 -13.08
CA CYS A 583 -29.66 -38.71 -12.51
C CYS A 583 -31.19 -38.74 -12.51
N HIS A 584 -31.84 -37.62 -12.88
CA HIS A 584 -33.30 -37.45 -12.91
C HIS A 584 -33.96 -37.79 -11.56
N VAL A 585 -33.40 -37.25 -10.48
CA VAL A 585 -33.76 -37.61 -9.08
C VAL A 585 -35.23 -37.35 -8.75
N TYR A 586 -35.88 -36.37 -9.40
CA TYR A 586 -37.27 -35.99 -9.11
C TYR A 586 -38.33 -36.75 -9.92
N ARG A 587 -37.95 -37.81 -10.66
CA ARG A 587 -38.94 -38.64 -11.37
C ARG A 587 -39.68 -39.57 -10.40
N PRO A 588 -40.99 -39.81 -10.60
CA PRO A 588 -41.70 -40.82 -9.81
C PRO A 588 -41.04 -42.18 -10.06
N ARG A 589 -40.53 -42.82 -9.00
CA ARG A 589 -39.70 -44.05 -8.98
C ARG A 589 -38.17 -43.88 -9.15
N ALA A 590 -37.59 -42.72 -8.80
CA ALA A 590 -36.14 -42.63 -8.65
C ALA A 590 -35.62 -43.53 -7.52
N ASP A 591 -34.53 -44.25 -7.78
CA ASP A 591 -33.86 -45.10 -6.80
C ASP A 591 -33.15 -44.24 -5.72
N LEU A 592 -33.19 -44.71 -4.47
CA LEU A 592 -32.56 -44.07 -3.32
C LEU A 592 -31.06 -43.83 -3.57
N ALA A 593 -30.37 -44.74 -4.23
CA ALA A 593 -28.94 -44.58 -4.55
C ALA A 593 -28.66 -43.29 -5.35
N ARG A 594 -29.54 -42.93 -6.30
CA ARG A 594 -29.40 -41.71 -7.11
C ARG A 594 -29.61 -40.45 -6.29
N VAL A 595 -30.54 -40.50 -5.34
CA VAL A 595 -30.79 -39.42 -4.39
C VAL A 595 -29.55 -39.19 -3.52
N LEU A 596 -28.99 -40.27 -2.95
CA LEU A 596 -27.82 -40.19 -2.08
C LEU A 596 -26.59 -39.64 -2.81
N VAL A 597 -26.34 -40.08 -4.06
CA VAL A 597 -25.23 -39.55 -4.86
C VAL A 597 -25.40 -38.05 -5.16
N ALA A 598 -26.63 -37.58 -5.39
CA ALA A 598 -26.91 -36.16 -5.59
C ALA A 598 -26.78 -35.33 -4.31
N LEU A 599 -27.03 -35.92 -3.13
CA LEU A 599 -26.91 -35.24 -1.83
C LEU A 599 -25.49 -35.26 -1.26
N ALA A 600 -24.63 -36.19 -1.68
CA ALA A 600 -23.28 -36.32 -1.15
C ALA A 600 -22.43 -35.03 -1.21
N PRO A 601 -22.44 -34.23 -2.31
CA PRO A 601 -21.74 -32.94 -2.32
C PRO A 601 -22.30 -31.95 -1.30
N LEU A 602 -23.62 -31.95 -1.06
CA LEU A 602 -24.23 -31.07 -0.05
C LEU A 602 -23.85 -31.48 1.37
N LEU A 603 -23.67 -32.77 1.63
CA LEU A 603 -23.12 -33.24 2.90
C LEU A 603 -21.68 -32.73 3.08
N GLY A 604 -20.85 -32.79 2.04
CA GLY A 604 -19.51 -32.21 2.06
C GLY A 604 -19.51 -30.71 2.33
N ALA A 605 -20.42 -29.96 1.69
CA ALA A 605 -20.59 -28.53 1.93
C ALA A 605 -21.02 -28.25 3.38
N ALA A 606 -21.94 -29.06 3.93
CA ALA A 606 -22.38 -28.95 5.31
C ALA A 606 -21.25 -29.23 6.30
N LEU A 607 -20.37 -30.22 6.04
CA LEU A 607 -19.22 -30.49 6.90
C LEU A 607 -18.20 -29.34 6.90
N ILE A 608 -17.93 -28.73 5.75
CA ILE A 608 -17.08 -27.53 5.65
C ILE A 608 -17.72 -26.34 6.39
N ALA A 609 -19.04 -26.21 6.30
CA ALA A 609 -19.79 -25.18 7.01
C ALA A 609 -19.74 -25.38 8.53
N ILE A 610 -19.94 -26.62 9.01
CA ILE A 610 -19.86 -26.99 10.43
C ILE A 610 -18.46 -26.75 10.99
N SER A 611 -17.40 -27.05 10.23
CA SER A 611 -16.03 -26.85 10.70
C SER A 611 -15.75 -25.40 11.11
N ARG A 612 -16.48 -24.42 10.55
CA ARG A 612 -16.35 -23.02 10.95
C ARG A 612 -16.93 -22.68 12.31
N CYS A 613 -17.97 -23.39 12.73
CA CYS A 613 -18.49 -23.31 14.10
C CYS A 613 -17.54 -24.02 15.07
N GLU A 614 -16.97 -25.16 14.67
CA GLU A 614 -16.01 -25.91 15.49
C GLU A 614 -14.67 -25.18 15.69
N ASP A 615 -14.30 -24.30 14.76
CA ASP A 615 -13.13 -23.42 14.83
C ASP A 615 -13.44 -22.06 15.51
N TYR A 616 -14.64 -21.90 16.10
CA TYR A 616 -15.11 -20.67 16.78
C TYR A 616 -14.96 -19.38 15.96
N ARG A 617 -15.07 -19.48 14.63
CA ARG A 617 -14.87 -18.33 13.73
C ARG A 617 -16.16 -17.71 13.22
N HIS A 618 -17.27 -18.42 13.36
CA HIS A 618 -18.57 -18.02 12.88
C HIS A 618 -19.67 -18.56 13.80
N ASP A 619 -20.71 -17.76 13.99
CA ASP A 619 -21.95 -18.23 14.63
C ASP A 619 -22.77 -19.08 13.66
N VAL A 620 -23.72 -19.84 14.20
CA VAL A 620 -24.67 -20.65 13.42
C VAL A 620 -25.42 -19.79 12.38
N TYR A 621 -25.77 -18.55 12.71
CA TYR A 621 -26.43 -17.63 11.80
C TYR A 621 -25.54 -17.22 10.61
N ASP A 622 -24.25 -17.01 10.86
CA ASP A 622 -23.31 -16.61 9.81
C ASP A 622 -23.12 -17.76 8.81
N VAL A 623 -23.03 -18.98 9.33
CA VAL A 623 -22.87 -20.19 8.53
C VAL A 623 -24.16 -20.50 7.75
N THR A 624 -25.33 -20.43 8.39
CA THR A 624 -26.62 -20.73 7.74
C THR A 624 -26.97 -19.73 6.65
N VAL A 625 -26.80 -18.42 6.88
CA VAL A 625 -27.02 -17.41 5.85
C VAL A 625 -26.00 -17.56 4.72
N GLY A 626 -24.73 -17.86 5.03
CA GLY A 626 -23.73 -18.21 4.03
C GLY A 626 -24.17 -19.39 3.16
N SER A 627 -24.67 -20.48 3.77
CA SER A 627 -25.14 -21.67 3.05
C SER A 627 -26.33 -21.35 2.14
N VAL A 628 -27.30 -20.59 2.64
CA VAL A 628 -28.48 -20.16 1.88
C VAL A 628 -28.09 -19.28 0.70
N LEU A 629 -27.19 -18.31 0.92
CA LEU A 629 -26.67 -17.43 -0.12
C LEU A 629 -25.97 -18.23 -1.23
N GLY A 630 -25.02 -19.09 -0.87
CA GLY A 630 -24.29 -19.92 -1.83
C GLY A 630 -25.21 -20.86 -2.62
N MET A 631 -26.16 -21.50 -1.93
CA MET A 631 -27.15 -22.36 -2.58
C MET A 631 -28.10 -21.56 -3.50
N ALA A 632 -28.52 -20.36 -3.10
CA ALA A 632 -29.38 -19.51 -3.90
C ALA A 632 -28.69 -19.07 -5.20
N VAL A 633 -27.42 -18.66 -5.11
CA VAL A 633 -26.60 -18.30 -6.29
C VAL A 633 -26.37 -19.51 -7.19
N ALA A 634 -26.01 -20.67 -6.62
CA ALA A 634 -25.88 -21.91 -7.39
C ALA A 634 -27.19 -22.32 -8.08
N HIS A 635 -28.32 -22.23 -7.37
CA HIS A 635 -29.63 -22.51 -7.93
C HIS A 635 -29.99 -21.55 -9.06
N TYR A 636 -29.82 -20.24 -8.84
CA TYR A 636 -30.09 -19.21 -9.84
C TYR A 636 -29.26 -19.42 -11.10
N THR A 637 -27.95 -19.63 -10.93
CA THR A 637 -27.01 -19.83 -12.03
C THR A 637 -27.30 -21.14 -12.77
N TYR A 638 -27.58 -22.23 -12.05
CA TYR A 638 -28.01 -23.49 -12.66
C TYR A 638 -29.30 -23.32 -13.46
N ARG A 639 -30.31 -22.65 -12.91
CA ARG A 639 -31.62 -22.44 -13.56
C ARG A 639 -31.55 -21.52 -14.77
N ARG A 640 -30.53 -20.65 -14.85
CA ARG A 640 -30.26 -19.82 -16.04
C ARG A 640 -29.93 -20.69 -17.26
N TYR A 641 -29.24 -21.80 -17.05
CA TYR A 641 -28.75 -22.66 -18.13
C TYR A 641 -29.52 -23.97 -18.26
N TYR A 642 -30.13 -24.48 -17.19
CA TYR A 642 -30.85 -25.75 -17.14
C TYR A 642 -32.32 -25.58 -16.74
N PRO A 643 -33.24 -26.39 -17.31
CA PRO A 643 -34.63 -26.48 -16.87
C PRO A 643 -34.77 -26.91 -15.40
N ALA A 644 -35.97 -26.75 -14.84
CA ALA A 644 -36.24 -27.15 -13.47
C ALA A 644 -35.98 -28.66 -13.28
N LEU A 645 -35.52 -29.08 -12.10
CA LEU A 645 -35.17 -30.49 -11.85
C LEU A 645 -36.35 -31.47 -11.98
N ARG A 646 -37.59 -30.96 -11.90
CA ARG A 646 -38.83 -31.74 -12.15
C ARG A 646 -39.19 -31.85 -13.64
N HIS A 647 -38.59 -31.03 -14.49
CA HIS A 647 -38.87 -31.00 -15.92
C HIS A 647 -38.33 -32.28 -16.59
N ARG A 648 -39.00 -32.75 -17.64
CA ARG A 648 -38.62 -34.00 -18.34
C ARG A 648 -37.20 -33.95 -18.91
N HIS A 649 -36.78 -32.75 -19.31
CA HIS A 649 -35.49 -32.44 -19.93
C HIS A 649 -34.52 -31.74 -18.96
N CYS A 650 -34.59 -32.03 -17.65
CA CYS A 650 -33.71 -31.41 -16.64
C CYS A 650 -32.21 -31.69 -16.86
N ALA A 651 -31.84 -32.76 -17.56
CA ALA A 651 -30.45 -33.11 -17.83
C ALA A 651 -29.84 -32.34 -19.03
N THR A 652 -30.62 -31.60 -19.80
CA THR A 652 -30.18 -30.90 -21.02
C THR A 652 -30.29 -29.39 -20.82
N PRO A 653 -29.25 -28.61 -21.15
CA PRO A 653 -29.32 -27.16 -21.06
C PRO A 653 -30.25 -26.58 -22.12
N PHE A 654 -30.68 -25.33 -21.92
CA PHE A 654 -31.42 -24.58 -22.94
C PHE A 654 -30.60 -24.44 -24.24
N PRO A 655 -31.25 -24.37 -25.41
CA PRO A 655 -30.55 -24.17 -26.69
C PRO A 655 -29.84 -22.81 -26.72
N ASN A 656 -28.78 -22.71 -27.52
CA ASN A 656 -28.10 -21.44 -27.76
C ASN A 656 -29.06 -20.48 -28.49
N PRO A 657 -29.25 -19.24 -28.01
CA PRO A 657 -30.07 -18.25 -28.72
C PRO A 657 -29.64 -18.01 -30.18
N ALA A 658 -28.34 -18.23 -30.50
CA ALA A 658 -27.83 -18.12 -31.86
C ALA A 658 -28.28 -19.25 -32.81
N ASP A 659 -28.71 -20.40 -32.26
CA ASP A 659 -29.21 -21.53 -33.04
C ASP A 659 -30.73 -21.46 -33.27
N ASP A 660 -31.43 -20.55 -32.57
CA ASP A 660 -32.87 -20.33 -32.74
C ASP A 660 -33.12 -19.44 -33.97
N LYS A 661 -33.63 -20.06 -35.05
CA LYS A 661 -34.05 -19.39 -36.30
C LYS A 661 -35.08 -18.25 -36.09
N ASN A 662 -35.63 -18.09 -34.88
CA ASN A 662 -36.57 -17.04 -34.50
C ASN A 662 -35.91 -15.77 -33.92
N TRP A 663 -34.62 -15.78 -33.58
CA TRP A 663 -33.94 -14.59 -33.04
C TRP A 663 -33.91 -13.42 -34.05
N GLY A 664 -33.81 -13.72 -35.35
CA GLY A 664 -33.92 -12.73 -36.41
C GLY A 664 -35.31 -12.09 -36.54
N LYS A 665 -36.37 -12.74 -36.03
CA LYS A 665 -37.74 -12.23 -36.04
C LYS A 665 -38.00 -11.28 -34.86
N MET A 666 -37.52 -11.62 -33.66
CA MET A 666 -37.62 -10.72 -32.49
C MET A 666 -36.84 -9.43 -32.67
N LYS A 667 -35.68 -9.46 -33.33
CA LYS A 667 -34.90 -8.25 -33.61
C LYS A 667 -35.61 -7.29 -34.56
N ALA A 668 -36.37 -7.82 -35.52
CA ALA A 668 -37.20 -7.03 -36.44
C ALA A 668 -38.42 -6.42 -35.75
N ASP A 669 -39.03 -7.15 -34.80
CA ASP A 669 -40.15 -6.65 -34.01
C ASP A 669 -39.71 -5.57 -32.98
N GLU A 670 -38.50 -5.67 -32.42
CA GLU A 670 -37.92 -4.66 -31.51
C GLU A 670 -37.45 -3.40 -32.27
N GLU A 671 -36.92 -3.55 -33.48
CA GLU A 671 -36.61 -2.42 -34.39
C GLU A 671 -37.89 -1.74 -34.89
N ALA A 672 -38.97 -2.48 -35.13
CA ALA A 672 -40.28 -1.92 -35.49
C ALA A 672 -40.93 -1.16 -34.33
N ALA A 673 -40.79 -1.64 -33.09
CA ALA A 673 -41.31 -0.98 -31.89
C ALA A 673 -40.55 0.30 -31.52
N ARG A 674 -39.25 0.38 -31.84
CA ARG A 674 -38.43 1.59 -31.61
C ARG A 674 -38.65 2.70 -32.63
N GLY A 675 -39.26 2.41 -33.79
CA GLY A 675 -39.50 3.40 -34.83
C GLY A 675 -40.74 4.29 -34.63
N THR A 676 -41.56 4.06 -33.61
CA THR A 676 -42.89 4.72 -33.47
C THR A 676 -43.09 5.49 -32.17
N GLN A 677 -42.01 5.81 -31.45
CA GLN A 677 -42.12 6.51 -30.16
C GLN A 677 -41.23 7.76 -30.11
N GLU A 678 -41.52 8.71 -30.99
CA GLU A 678 -41.09 10.11 -30.84
C GLU A 678 -42.36 10.99 -30.81
N PHE A 679 -42.60 11.56 -29.61
CA PHE A 679 -43.37 12.76 -29.29
C PHE A 679 -44.73 13.03 -29.98
N GLU A 680 -45.81 12.95 -29.20
CA GLU A 680 -46.75 14.08 -29.09
C GLU A 680 -47.44 14.04 -27.71
N LEU A 681 -47.27 15.13 -26.95
CA LEU A 681 -47.90 15.43 -25.66
C LEU A 681 -48.91 16.55 -25.90
N SER A 682 -50.20 16.24 -25.83
CA SER A 682 -51.34 17.10 -25.51
C SER A 682 -52.57 16.18 -25.52
N GLU A 683 -53.57 16.24 -24.65
CA GLU A 683 -54.18 17.37 -23.98
C GLU A 683 -55.11 16.81 -22.88
N PHE A 684 -55.63 17.72 -22.05
CA PHE A 684 -56.44 17.54 -20.86
C PHE A 684 -57.86 16.95 -21.08
N ASP A 685 -58.45 16.54 -19.95
CA ASP A 685 -59.87 16.58 -19.54
C ASP A 685 -60.80 15.34 -19.62
N GLU A 686 -61.25 15.01 -18.41
CA GLU A 686 -62.62 14.79 -17.91
C GLU A 686 -63.50 13.61 -18.40
N ASP A 687 -63.90 12.84 -17.36
CA ASP A 687 -65.24 12.36 -17.06
C ASP A 687 -65.84 11.04 -17.61
N GLU A 688 -66.75 10.55 -16.76
CA GLU A 688 -67.76 9.47 -16.87
C GLU A 688 -67.31 8.03 -16.54
N VAL A 689 -67.63 7.46 -15.36
CA VAL A 689 -68.93 7.11 -14.73
C VAL A 689 -69.48 5.74 -15.19
N GLU A 690 -69.64 4.87 -14.18
CA GLU A 690 -70.56 3.73 -14.03
C GLU A 690 -70.72 2.66 -15.14
N SER A 691 -70.51 1.40 -14.74
CA SER A 691 -71.56 0.38 -14.53
C SER A 691 -70.97 -1.02 -14.78
N GLU A 692 -70.83 -1.86 -13.75
CA GLU A 692 -71.83 -2.78 -13.19
C GLU A 692 -72.04 -4.09 -13.99
N VAL A 693 -71.99 -5.21 -13.25
CA VAL A 693 -72.62 -6.52 -13.50
C VAL A 693 -71.90 -7.57 -14.40
N LYS A 694 -71.29 -8.55 -13.69
CA LYS A 694 -71.13 -10.02 -13.90
C LYS A 694 -72.25 -10.72 -14.75
N PRO A 695 -72.28 -12.07 -15.00
CA PRO A 695 -71.31 -13.17 -14.82
C PRO A 695 -71.30 -14.25 -15.98
N LEU A 696 -70.40 -15.25 -15.83
CA LEU A 696 -70.54 -16.70 -16.10
C LEU A 696 -71.49 -17.20 -17.22
N ASN A 697 -70.96 -17.94 -18.21
CA ASN A 697 -71.00 -19.42 -18.30
C ASN A 697 -70.77 -19.96 -19.72
N GLY A 698 -70.26 -21.20 -19.76
CA GLY A 698 -70.41 -22.15 -20.87
C GLY A 698 -69.11 -22.40 -21.62
N GLY A 699 -68.51 -23.59 -21.71
CA GLY A 699 -69.01 -24.94 -21.50
C GLY A 699 -68.76 -25.78 -22.76
N ARG A 700 -67.85 -26.76 -22.64
CA ARG A 700 -67.69 -27.99 -23.45
C ARG A 700 -67.38 -27.85 -24.96
N ARG A 701 -66.22 -28.35 -25.38
CA ARG A 701 -65.98 -29.77 -25.72
C ARG A 701 -64.49 -30.07 -25.76
#